data_AF-A0A352T7J2-F1
#
_entry.id   AF-A0A352T7J2-F1
#
_cell.length_a   1.000
_cell.length_b   1.000
_cell.length_c   1.000
_cell.angle_alpha   90.00
_cell.angle_beta   90.00
_cell.angle_gamma   90.00
#
_symmetry.space_group_name_H-M   'P 1'
#
loop_
_entity.id
_entity.type
_entity.pdbx_description
1 polymer ?
#
loop_
_entity_poly.entity_id
_entity_poly.type
_entity_poly.pdbx_seq_one_letter_code
_entity_poly.pdbx_strand_id
1 'polypeptide(L)'
;MLRWIQYIREDRNCMNFEKIRIIILSLLCVCCISYCRTSANAEELLNYSEEYVDLIQEGNYGNSSNVRKVECYSLNDYTEVKNAIKDGLLDLDQSISIYNYKVSINDISKVYRDVVNDNPELFYVSGGYSYYYTTDGYVTSIIPAYISDSKDDILEMKDKFNAAVDRLKREINSDLSDIDTALEVHNYIASHAEYNTTGYNTGTLSNIDHSAYGVLVEHTGVCDSYSLAYQYIMKCIYNIDTVVVTSQPMNHAWNLIKINGNYYHVDLTWDDGTFTMNGKVIDYNVRYLYFLLSDDAISNMSKAHYGWEDIGIKCDSDYYDNMYLRNSYEAFYGIGGYYNGEWHSVGALYGEISTFNANTLEYKTYTKLGYDFGNNACRTYAIDRDVIYYASIGTNKIYICDYMGANNKLYKEVDYNIDALGFEDGYLNYCNKNNVYKTDIAKIRDDKPEYDTLDRILTLGSTGNDVVSVQNYLINLGYLKGTADGSYGNVTKAAVIMFQANESLGGNGNVDNDTYLRIQQTNKKFISLKKGSMGNSVAVMQSYLIKLGYLDISANGEFGTETEKALKRFQSVNGISSDGVAGTQTLGVLYGASPKNNTDLEVLDRTLKVGMNGDDVKSVQQYLKDLGYLDSIVDGNYGNVTKVAAIMFQANEGLYVDGEIGNQSYKILQTTDKKFITLKKGMKNSAVKTMQKYLIKLGYLNESADGDFGTITENALRTFQIKNGITVDGIAGRETLKTLYGTSPKDNSYVDKLNRTLKLGMSGNDVKNVQQYLKNLGYMDVVDGQYGNKTKALAIMFQANEELAADGEIGNVSYKVMQLTTKKFTVLKKGVKSNAVKKMQTYLIKLGYLNSYADGDFGSVTEIAVKKFQKENGLYVDGIAGIQTLVTLYSK
;
A
#
# COMPACT_ATOMS: atom_id res chain seq x y z
N MET A 1 -41.83 25.49 6.71
CA MET A 1 -43.11 25.84 6.05
C MET A 1 -43.63 27.19 6.55
N LEU A 2 -42.97 28.33 6.26
CA LEU A 2 -43.62 29.68 6.23
C LEU A 2 -42.67 30.87 5.91
N ARG A 3 -41.38 30.66 5.58
CA ARG A 3 -40.54 31.72 4.96
C ARG A 3 -39.67 31.26 3.78
N TRP A 4 -39.90 30.05 3.27
CA TRP A 4 -39.19 29.49 2.11
C TRP A 4 -40.15 28.93 1.02
N ILE A 5 -41.46 29.22 1.14
CA ILE A 5 -42.52 28.76 0.19
C ILE A 5 -43.07 29.93 -0.64
N GLN A 6 -42.31 31.00 -0.82
CA GLN A 6 -42.83 32.18 -1.53
C GLN A 6 -41.76 32.91 -2.33
N TYR A 7 -41.01 32.22 -3.20
CA TYR A 7 -40.33 32.96 -4.26
C TYR A 7 -40.26 32.34 -5.65
N ILE A 8 -40.36 31.04 -5.89
CA ILE A 8 -40.31 30.55 -7.29
C ILE A 8 -41.30 29.40 -7.53
N ARG A 9 -42.57 29.78 -7.53
CA ARG A 9 -43.58 29.28 -8.47
C ARG A 9 -44.01 30.51 -9.26
N GLU A 10 -43.58 30.60 -10.52
CA GLU A 10 -44.19 31.33 -11.64
C GLU A 10 -43.09 31.67 -12.66
N ASP A 11 -42.76 30.74 -13.55
CA ASP A 11 -42.95 31.00 -14.98
C ASP A 11 -42.90 29.71 -15.80
N ARG A 12 -43.96 29.47 -16.57
CA ARG A 12 -44.03 28.47 -17.64
C ARG A 12 -44.08 29.27 -18.93
N ASN A 13 -43.13 29.09 -19.85
CA ASN A 13 -43.34 28.88 -21.29
C ASN A 13 -42.04 29.04 -22.12
N CYS A 14 -41.91 28.16 -23.13
CA CYS A 14 -41.11 28.24 -24.37
C CYS A 14 -39.89 27.28 -24.57
N MET A 15 -40.13 26.29 -25.45
CA MET A 15 -39.20 25.43 -26.20
C MET A 15 -38.61 26.12 -27.45
N ASN A 16 -37.43 25.69 -27.93
CA ASN A 16 -37.18 25.19 -29.32
C ASN A 16 -35.73 24.66 -29.47
N PHE A 17 -35.43 23.40 -29.87
CA PHE A 17 -35.60 22.71 -31.18
C PHE A 17 -34.92 23.44 -32.36
N GLU A 18 -33.63 23.17 -32.65
CA GLU A 18 -33.04 23.26 -34.02
C GLU A 18 -31.59 22.73 -34.15
N LYS A 19 -30.72 22.66 -33.13
CA LYS A 19 -29.31 22.17 -33.33
C LYS A 19 -29.11 20.64 -33.42
N ILE A 20 -30.20 19.88 -33.35
CA ILE A 20 -30.24 18.41 -33.62
C ILE A 20 -30.24 18.09 -35.14
N ARG A 21 -30.20 19.09 -36.04
CA ARG A 21 -30.27 18.88 -37.49
C ARG A 21 -28.97 18.49 -38.20
N ILE A 22 -27.84 18.32 -37.53
CA ILE A 22 -26.57 17.90 -38.17
C ILE A 22 -25.92 16.72 -37.41
N ILE A 23 -26.54 15.54 -37.54
CA ILE A 23 -25.84 14.25 -37.44
C ILE A 23 -25.21 13.86 -38.79
N ILE A 24 -25.71 14.35 -39.92
CA ILE A 24 -25.73 13.50 -41.11
C ILE A 24 -24.95 14.17 -42.23
N LEU A 25 -23.65 13.90 -42.34
CA LEU A 25 -23.01 14.00 -43.65
C LEU A 25 -21.80 13.12 -43.91
N SER A 26 -21.29 12.30 -42.97
CA SER A 26 -20.28 11.30 -43.37
C SER A 26 -19.83 10.41 -42.21
N LEU A 27 -20.18 9.14 -41.99
CA LEU A 27 -20.69 8.07 -42.85
C LEU A 27 -20.01 7.99 -44.22
N LEU A 28 -19.04 7.08 -44.35
CA LEU A 28 -18.89 6.15 -45.48
C LEU A 28 -17.64 5.29 -45.22
N CYS A 29 -17.83 4.04 -44.84
CA CYS A 29 -17.52 2.87 -45.68
C CYS A 29 -16.10 2.32 -45.45
N VAL A 30 -15.95 1.22 -44.71
CA VAL A 30 -15.93 -0.18 -45.23
C VAL A 30 -14.54 -0.57 -45.76
N CYS A 31 -13.85 -1.52 -45.10
CA CYS A 31 -13.29 -2.75 -45.70
C CYS A 31 -12.34 -3.55 -44.77
N CYS A 32 -12.70 -4.84 -44.58
CA CYS A 32 -11.84 -6.06 -44.49
C CYS A 32 -10.94 -6.29 -43.24
N ILE A 33 -11.25 -7.24 -42.34
CA ILE A 33 -11.07 -8.73 -42.38
C ILE A 33 -9.60 -9.20 -42.22
N SER A 34 -9.19 -9.63 -41.01
CA SER A 34 -8.75 -11.01 -40.69
C SER A 34 -7.97 -11.15 -39.36
N TYR A 35 -8.45 -12.09 -38.54
CA TYR A 35 -7.72 -13.06 -37.69
C TYR A 35 -7.29 -12.75 -36.23
N CYS A 36 -8.03 -13.43 -35.33
CA CYS A 36 -7.71 -14.01 -33.99
C CYS A 36 -7.35 -13.10 -32.80
N ARG A 37 -8.26 -12.94 -31.80
CA ARG A 37 -8.44 -13.78 -30.58
C ARG A 37 -7.23 -13.64 -29.63
N THR A 38 -7.30 -13.14 -28.39
CA THR A 38 -8.36 -13.15 -27.34
C THR A 38 -7.99 -12.17 -26.19
N SER A 39 -8.94 -11.35 -25.70
CA SER A 39 -9.15 -11.04 -24.27
C SER A 39 -10.37 -10.11 -24.09
N ALA A 40 -11.54 -10.70 -23.86
CA ALA A 40 -12.71 -9.99 -23.38
C ALA A 40 -12.93 -10.41 -21.92
N ASN A 41 -12.93 -9.43 -21.01
CA ASN A 41 -13.78 -9.32 -19.81
C ASN A 41 -13.13 -8.38 -18.78
N ALA A 42 -13.36 -7.08 -18.93
CA ALA A 42 -13.31 -6.13 -17.82
C ALA A 42 -14.07 -4.85 -18.20
N GLU A 43 -15.40 -4.89 -18.15
CA GLU A 43 -16.22 -3.69 -17.98
C GLU A 43 -17.60 -4.11 -17.46
N GLU A 44 -17.86 -3.84 -16.18
CA GLU A 44 -19.12 -3.25 -15.69
C GLU A 44 -19.13 -3.15 -14.15
N LEU A 45 -18.74 -1.99 -13.61
CA LEU A 45 -19.27 -1.45 -12.35
C LEU A 45 -19.44 0.08 -12.49
N LEU A 46 -20.64 0.47 -12.94
CA LEU A 46 -21.48 1.60 -12.53
C LEU A 46 -20.90 3.03 -12.42
N ASN A 47 -21.45 3.88 -13.29
CA ASN A 47 -21.65 5.34 -13.17
C ASN A 47 -21.88 5.84 -11.73
N TYR A 48 -20.97 6.70 -11.26
CA TYR A 48 -21.28 7.87 -10.43
C TYR A 48 -20.97 9.11 -11.26
N SER A 49 -21.94 10.04 -11.37
CA SER A 49 -21.80 11.29 -12.10
C SER A 49 -21.22 12.39 -11.20
N GLU A 50 -19.92 12.64 -11.34
CA GLU A 50 -19.34 13.98 -11.28
C GLU A 50 -18.45 14.12 -12.52
N GLU A 51 -18.53 15.26 -13.21
CA GLU A 51 -17.78 15.54 -14.44
C GLU A 51 -16.27 15.56 -14.15
N TYR A 52 -15.60 14.43 -14.36
CA TYR A 52 -14.16 14.34 -14.51
C TYR A 52 -13.80 14.72 -15.95
N VAL A 53 -12.88 15.65 -16.11
CA VAL A 53 -12.26 15.94 -17.40
C VAL A 53 -11.01 15.07 -17.52
N ASP A 54 -10.74 14.58 -18.73
CA ASP A 54 -9.79 13.54 -19.13
C ASP A 54 -8.46 13.43 -18.32
N LEU A 55 -7.96 12.20 -18.19
CA LEU A 55 -6.63 11.88 -17.64
C LEU A 55 -5.54 12.63 -18.43
N ILE A 56 -4.88 13.62 -17.81
CA ILE A 56 -3.72 14.29 -18.40
C ILE A 56 -2.46 13.52 -18.01
N GLN A 57 -1.70 13.06 -19.00
CA GLN A 57 -0.38 12.45 -18.82
C GLN A 57 0.70 13.53 -18.97
N GLU A 58 1.40 13.86 -17.89
CA GLU A 58 2.61 14.69 -17.95
C GLU A 58 3.82 13.76 -18.08
N GLY A 59 4.51 13.81 -19.22
CA GLY A 59 5.63 12.93 -19.56
C GLY A 59 7.00 13.63 -19.56
N ASN A 60 7.98 12.95 -18.97
CA ASN A 60 9.44 13.16 -18.94
C ASN A 60 9.96 14.61 -18.85
N TYR A 61 10.39 14.99 -17.64
CA TYR A 61 11.32 16.11 -17.42
C TYR A 61 12.73 15.72 -17.84
N GLY A 62 12.90 15.58 -19.16
CA GLY A 62 14.17 15.56 -19.85
C GLY A 62 14.05 16.44 -21.08
N ASN A 63 14.86 17.50 -21.13
CA ASN A 63 14.95 18.55 -22.15
C ASN A 63 13.87 19.66 -22.15
N SER A 64 14.27 20.76 -21.50
CA SER A 64 13.76 22.12 -21.61
C SER A 64 13.59 22.61 -23.06
N SER A 65 12.37 22.94 -23.44
CA SER A 65 12.13 24.04 -24.39
C SER A 65 10.75 24.64 -24.16
N ASN A 66 10.73 25.95 -23.86
CA ASN A 66 9.59 26.85 -23.63
C ASN A 66 9.05 26.95 -22.20
N VAL A 67 9.79 27.62 -21.31
CA VAL A 67 9.21 28.28 -20.13
C VAL A 67 9.10 29.77 -20.41
N ARG A 68 7.85 30.26 -20.52
CA ARG A 68 7.56 31.69 -20.36
C ARG A 68 7.79 32.06 -18.90
N LYS A 69 8.64 33.06 -18.68
CA LYS A 69 8.80 33.80 -17.43
C LYS A 69 7.44 34.32 -16.96
N VAL A 70 7.00 33.93 -15.76
CA VAL A 70 5.95 34.64 -15.02
C VAL A 70 6.35 34.74 -13.56
N GLU A 71 6.20 35.96 -13.05
CA GLU A 71 6.63 36.51 -11.78
C GLU A 71 5.98 35.85 -10.54
N CYS A 72 6.70 35.93 -9.42
CA CYS A 72 6.29 35.44 -8.10
C CYS A 72 4.99 36.09 -7.59
N TYR A 73 4.06 35.27 -7.07
CA TYR A 73 3.04 35.69 -6.10
C TYR A 73 2.85 34.62 -5.01
N SER A 74 2.76 35.06 -3.76
CA SER A 74 2.51 34.25 -2.56
C SER A 74 1.02 33.94 -2.35
N LEU A 75 0.74 32.75 -1.79
CA LEU A 75 -0.41 32.33 -0.95
C LEU A 75 -0.98 30.99 -1.43
N ASN A 76 -0.28 29.90 -1.09
CA ASN A 76 -0.86 28.61 -0.68
C ASN A 76 0.30 27.82 -0.07
N ASP A 77 0.28 27.65 1.25
CA ASP A 77 1.20 26.74 1.91
C ASP A 77 0.81 25.31 1.51
N TYR A 78 1.46 24.77 0.47
CA TYR A 78 1.22 23.42 -0.02
C TYR A 78 1.86 22.34 0.86
N THR A 79 2.36 22.66 2.06
CA THR A 79 3.02 21.69 2.95
C THR A 79 2.13 20.48 3.25
N GLU A 80 0.86 20.69 3.60
CA GLU A 80 -0.05 19.58 3.93
C GLU A 80 -0.29 18.65 2.72
N VAL A 81 -0.48 19.22 1.53
CA VAL A 81 -0.68 18.40 0.33
C VAL A 81 0.60 17.71 -0.12
N LYS A 82 1.76 18.37 0.02
CA LYS A 82 3.07 17.74 -0.25
C LYS A 82 3.30 16.53 0.64
N ASN A 83 2.96 16.62 1.93
CA ASN A 83 3.02 15.49 2.86
C ASN A 83 2.05 14.37 2.45
N ALA A 84 0.80 14.69 2.10
CA ALA A 84 -0.16 13.69 1.65
C ALA A 84 0.29 12.96 0.37
N ILE A 85 0.91 13.69 -0.57
CA ILE A 85 1.50 13.10 -1.77
C ILE A 85 2.69 12.22 -1.40
N LYS A 86 3.60 12.70 -0.55
CA LYS A 86 4.74 11.90 -0.06
C LYS A 86 4.27 10.58 0.58
N ASP A 87 3.30 10.65 1.48
CA ASP A 87 2.78 9.47 2.19
C ASP A 87 2.15 8.46 1.23
N GLY A 88 1.31 8.92 0.29
CA GLY A 88 0.73 8.05 -0.73
C GLY A 88 1.78 7.40 -1.64
N LEU A 89 2.85 8.13 -1.99
CA LEU A 89 3.97 7.57 -2.75
C LEU A 89 4.77 6.54 -1.92
N LEU A 90 5.00 6.80 -0.63
CA LEU A 90 5.65 5.85 0.29
C LEU A 90 4.83 4.56 0.47
N ASP A 91 3.50 4.67 0.49
CA ASP A 91 2.58 3.53 0.62
C ASP A 91 2.34 2.78 -0.69
N LEU A 92 2.90 3.28 -1.80
CA LEU A 92 2.73 2.76 -3.16
C LEU A 92 1.25 2.74 -3.56
N ASP A 93 0.54 3.84 -3.29
CA ASP A 93 -0.84 4.01 -3.69
C ASP A 93 -0.96 4.13 -5.21
N GLN A 94 -1.96 3.44 -5.77
CA GLN A 94 -2.28 3.57 -7.20
C GLN A 94 -3.05 4.85 -7.52
N SER A 95 -3.59 5.51 -6.48
CA SER A 95 -4.30 6.78 -6.60
C SER A 95 -4.23 7.54 -5.27
N ILE A 96 -3.68 8.75 -5.29
CA ILE A 96 -3.52 9.60 -4.12
C ILE A 96 -4.59 10.69 -4.18
N SER A 97 -5.58 10.66 -3.28
CA SER A 97 -6.64 11.67 -3.27
C SER A 97 -6.14 12.98 -2.65
N ILE A 98 -6.21 14.07 -3.42
CA ILE A 98 -5.86 15.41 -2.97
C ILE A 98 -7.00 16.44 -3.13
N TYR A 99 -8.22 15.96 -3.40
CA TYR A 99 -9.42 16.78 -3.63
C TYR A 99 -9.68 17.84 -2.56
N ASN A 100 -9.40 17.50 -1.29
CA ASN A 100 -9.65 18.39 -0.16
C ASN A 100 -8.66 19.56 -0.08
N TYR A 101 -7.48 19.45 -0.71
CA TYR A 101 -6.44 20.48 -0.67
C TYR A 101 -6.60 21.55 -1.75
N LYS A 102 -7.54 21.38 -2.69
CA LYS A 102 -7.85 22.35 -3.75
C LYS A 102 -6.61 22.83 -4.51
N VAL A 103 -5.72 21.90 -4.87
CA VAL A 103 -4.55 22.19 -5.70
C VAL A 103 -5.00 22.47 -7.12
N SER A 104 -4.60 23.62 -7.65
CA SER A 104 -4.86 24.00 -9.05
C SER A 104 -4.08 23.11 -10.02
N ILE A 105 -4.67 22.77 -11.17
CA ILE A 105 -3.96 22.09 -12.26
C ILE A 105 -2.72 22.85 -12.75
N ASN A 106 -2.64 24.17 -12.52
CA ASN A 106 -1.48 24.96 -12.89
C ASN A 106 -0.31 24.79 -11.90
N ASP A 107 -0.58 24.33 -10.68
CA ASP A 107 0.41 24.22 -9.61
C ASP A 107 0.87 22.79 -9.38
N ILE A 108 0.08 21.79 -9.80
CA ILE A 108 0.32 20.37 -9.48
C ILE A 108 1.69 19.87 -9.96
N SER A 109 2.14 20.29 -11.14
CA SER A 109 3.48 19.97 -11.66
C SER A 109 4.59 20.42 -10.70
N LYS A 110 4.48 21.64 -10.16
CA LYS A 110 5.45 22.15 -9.20
C LYS A 110 5.34 21.39 -7.87
N VAL A 111 4.13 21.21 -7.35
CA VAL A 111 3.89 20.53 -6.07
C VAL A 111 4.43 19.10 -6.10
N TYR A 112 4.12 18.33 -7.14
CA TYR A 112 4.57 16.95 -7.29
C TYR A 112 6.08 16.86 -7.47
N ARG A 113 6.67 17.73 -8.31
CA ARG A 113 8.12 17.81 -8.49
C ARG A 113 8.84 18.15 -7.20
N ASP A 114 8.36 19.12 -6.43
CA ASP A 114 8.94 19.47 -5.12
C ASP A 114 8.95 18.24 -4.20
N VAL A 115 7.86 17.45 -4.17
CA VAL A 115 7.81 16.21 -3.36
C VAL A 115 8.84 15.19 -3.85
N VAL A 116 8.91 14.89 -5.14
CA VAL A 116 9.84 13.87 -5.63
C VAL A 116 11.30 14.31 -5.43
N ASN A 117 11.62 15.58 -5.68
CA ASN A 117 12.98 16.11 -5.57
C ASN A 117 13.45 16.27 -4.12
N ASP A 118 12.56 16.63 -3.19
CA ASP A 118 12.92 16.78 -1.78
C ASP A 118 13.02 15.45 -1.03
N ASN A 119 12.61 14.33 -1.64
CA ASN A 119 12.51 13.03 -0.99
C ASN A 119 13.19 11.94 -1.85
N PRO A 120 14.54 11.89 -1.89
CA PRO A 120 15.28 10.93 -2.72
C PRO A 120 14.99 9.45 -2.38
N GLU A 121 14.41 9.16 -1.22
CA GLU A 121 13.90 7.82 -0.87
C GLU A 121 12.75 7.34 -1.79
N LEU A 122 12.16 8.22 -2.59
CA LEU A 122 11.14 7.94 -3.59
C LEU A 122 11.74 7.57 -4.96
N PHE A 123 12.94 6.99 -5.00
CA PHE A 123 13.67 6.60 -6.21
C PHE A 123 12.87 5.73 -7.21
N TYR A 124 11.82 5.06 -6.74
CA TYR A 124 10.94 4.20 -7.54
C TYR A 124 9.80 4.95 -8.24
N VAL A 125 9.74 6.28 -8.12
CA VAL A 125 8.80 7.14 -8.83
C VAL A 125 9.47 7.65 -10.10
N SER A 126 8.94 7.27 -11.28
CA SER A 126 9.59 7.52 -12.58
C SER A 126 9.44 8.95 -13.11
N GLY A 127 9.17 9.93 -12.24
CA GLY A 127 9.01 11.35 -12.56
C GLY A 127 7.74 11.73 -13.34
N GLY A 128 7.01 10.75 -13.87
CA GLY A 128 5.70 10.94 -14.51
C GLY A 128 4.54 10.74 -13.54
N TYR A 129 3.41 11.38 -13.85
CA TYR A 129 2.14 11.13 -13.18
C TYR A 129 0.99 11.46 -14.12
N SER A 130 -0.17 10.91 -13.80
CA SER A 130 -1.44 11.41 -14.33
C SER A 130 -2.30 11.95 -13.19
N TYR A 131 -3.34 12.69 -13.51
CA TYR A 131 -4.27 13.16 -12.49
C TYR A 131 -5.69 13.31 -13.01
N TYR A 132 -6.63 13.25 -12.09
CA TYR A 132 -8.03 13.61 -12.29
C TYR A 132 -8.26 15.02 -11.74
N TYR A 133 -9.14 15.80 -12.37
CA TYR A 133 -9.48 17.14 -11.92
C TYR A 133 -10.96 17.46 -12.16
N THR A 134 -11.46 18.42 -11.39
CA THR A 134 -12.82 18.95 -11.53
C THR A 134 -12.92 19.91 -12.71
N THR A 135 -14.12 20.12 -13.24
CA THR A 135 -14.41 21.18 -14.24
C THR A 135 -13.93 22.58 -13.82
N ASP A 136 -13.89 22.85 -12.51
CA ASP A 136 -13.38 24.12 -11.95
C ASP A 136 -11.83 24.22 -11.86
N GLY A 137 -11.09 23.23 -12.39
CA GLY A 137 -9.62 23.28 -12.50
C GLY A 137 -8.83 22.84 -11.27
N TYR A 138 -9.43 22.06 -10.35
CA TYR A 138 -8.76 21.53 -9.16
C TYR A 138 -8.49 20.03 -9.27
N VAL A 139 -7.29 19.60 -8.90
CA VAL A 139 -6.88 18.20 -8.91
C VAL A 139 -7.61 17.44 -7.81
N THR A 140 -8.21 16.30 -8.17
CA THR A 140 -8.93 15.42 -7.24
C THR A 140 -8.05 14.28 -6.76
N SER A 141 -7.29 13.67 -7.68
CA SER A 141 -6.40 12.56 -7.38
C SER A 141 -5.19 12.54 -8.32
N ILE A 142 -4.04 12.14 -7.80
CA ILE A 142 -2.82 11.85 -8.56
C ILE A 142 -2.73 10.35 -8.80
N ILE A 143 -2.29 9.95 -9.98
CA ILE A 143 -1.97 8.58 -10.38
C ILE A 143 -0.45 8.55 -10.63
N PRO A 144 0.34 8.12 -9.64
CA PRO A 144 1.80 8.07 -9.77
C PRO A 144 2.24 7.06 -10.82
N ALA A 145 3.32 7.37 -11.55
CA ALA A 145 4.03 6.37 -12.35
C ALA A 145 5.20 5.80 -11.53
N TYR A 146 5.19 4.47 -11.35
CA TYR A 146 6.27 3.75 -10.69
C TYR A 146 7.21 3.11 -11.71
N ILE A 147 8.44 2.81 -11.31
CA ILE A 147 9.44 2.15 -12.16
C ILE A 147 9.12 0.66 -12.43
N SER A 148 8.21 0.06 -11.66
CA SER A 148 7.71 -1.31 -11.84
C SER A 148 6.20 -1.38 -11.59
N ASP A 149 5.51 -2.22 -12.35
CA ASP A 149 4.09 -2.55 -12.13
C ASP A 149 3.89 -3.54 -10.96
N SER A 150 4.97 -4.17 -10.47
CA SER A 150 4.96 -5.10 -9.35
C SER A 150 5.27 -4.37 -8.04
N LYS A 151 4.28 -4.33 -7.14
CA LYS A 151 4.46 -3.77 -5.79
C LYS A 151 5.53 -4.52 -5.00
N ASP A 152 5.63 -5.84 -5.17
CA ASP A 152 6.63 -6.67 -4.48
C ASP A 152 8.06 -6.34 -4.94
N ASP A 153 8.26 -6.04 -6.23
CA ASP A 153 9.58 -5.65 -6.75
C ASP A 153 10.04 -4.32 -6.12
N ILE A 154 9.13 -3.34 -6.03
CA ILE A 154 9.43 -2.06 -5.40
C ILE A 154 9.71 -2.24 -3.91
N LEU A 155 8.97 -3.11 -3.21
CA LEU A 155 9.23 -3.43 -1.81
C LEU A 155 10.61 -4.07 -1.62
N GLU A 156 11.04 -4.98 -2.51
CA GLU A 156 12.39 -5.56 -2.47
C GLU A 156 13.48 -4.49 -2.69
N MET A 157 13.26 -3.57 -3.64
CA MET A 157 14.18 -2.45 -3.84
C MET A 157 14.23 -1.53 -2.61
N LYS A 158 13.10 -1.24 -1.98
CA LYS A 158 13.05 -0.48 -0.72
C LYS A 158 13.83 -1.17 0.39
N ASP A 159 13.72 -2.50 0.50
CA ASP A 159 14.49 -3.28 1.47
C ASP A 159 16.00 -3.20 1.21
N LYS A 160 16.43 -3.26 -0.06
CA LYS A 160 17.85 -3.08 -0.44
C LYS A 160 18.36 -1.67 -0.15
N PHE A 161 17.57 -0.66 -0.47
CA PHE A 161 17.88 0.74 -0.17
C PHE A 161 18.03 0.96 1.34
N ASN A 162 17.06 0.50 2.12
CA ASN A 162 17.12 0.58 3.59
C ASN A 162 18.33 -0.18 4.15
N ALA A 163 18.65 -1.35 3.60
CA ALA A 163 19.83 -2.11 4.03
C ALA A 163 21.15 -1.36 3.73
N ALA A 164 21.25 -0.68 2.58
CA ALA A 164 22.40 0.16 2.25
C ALA A 164 22.50 1.37 3.19
N VAL A 165 21.38 2.01 3.50
CA VAL A 165 21.30 3.13 4.46
C VAL A 165 21.69 2.69 5.87
N ASP A 166 21.21 1.53 6.31
CA ASP A 166 21.56 0.97 7.62
C ASP A 166 23.04 0.60 7.69
N ARG A 167 23.65 0.16 6.58
CA ARG A 167 25.10 -0.07 6.49
C ARG A 167 25.86 1.23 6.69
N LEU A 168 25.52 2.26 5.92
CA LEU A 168 26.12 3.58 6.03
C LEU A 168 26.05 4.13 7.46
N LYS A 169 24.90 4.01 8.14
CA LYS A 169 24.72 4.48 9.53
C LYS A 169 25.57 3.75 10.56
N ARG A 170 25.99 2.51 10.28
CA ARG A 170 26.91 1.76 11.16
C ARG A 170 28.36 2.14 10.92
N GLU A 171 28.66 2.55 9.69
CA GLU A 171 30.00 2.86 9.22
C GLU A 171 30.39 4.29 9.59
N ILE A 172 29.49 5.26 9.37
CA ILE A 172 29.74 6.66 9.69
C ILE A 172 29.46 6.94 11.16
N ASN A 173 30.43 7.57 11.85
CA ASN A 173 30.32 7.92 13.26
C ASN A 173 29.21 8.97 13.50
N SER A 174 28.33 8.74 14.48
CA SER A 174 27.23 9.64 14.84
C SER A 174 27.66 10.92 15.56
N ASP A 175 28.85 10.93 16.16
CA ASP A 175 29.31 12.01 17.04
C ASP A 175 30.24 13.02 16.32
N LEU A 176 30.11 13.13 15.00
CA LEU A 176 30.86 14.06 14.15
C LEU A 176 30.24 15.47 14.17
N SER A 177 31.07 16.50 13.96
CA SER A 177 30.57 17.84 13.66
C SER A 177 30.00 17.91 12.24
N ASP A 178 29.14 18.88 11.92
CA ASP A 178 28.51 18.99 10.58
C ASP A 178 29.53 18.93 9.42
N ILE A 179 30.69 19.59 9.59
CA ILE A 179 31.78 19.58 8.61
C ILE A 179 32.44 18.21 8.49
N ASP A 180 32.67 17.54 9.62
CA ASP A 180 33.28 16.20 9.63
C ASP A 180 32.29 15.17 9.05
N THR A 181 31.00 15.29 9.36
CA THR A 181 29.93 14.49 8.73
C THR A 181 29.92 14.71 7.22
N ALA A 182 29.98 15.97 6.76
CA ALA A 182 29.99 16.28 5.33
C ALA A 182 31.17 15.63 4.60
N LEU A 183 32.35 15.63 5.22
CA LEU A 183 33.57 15.05 4.65
C LEU A 183 33.54 13.50 4.68
N GLU A 184 33.07 12.88 5.77
CA GLU A 184 32.96 11.41 5.85
C GLU A 184 31.94 10.87 4.84
N VAL A 185 30.78 11.54 4.69
CA VAL A 185 29.76 11.16 3.72
C VAL A 185 30.26 11.38 2.29
N HIS A 186 31.02 12.45 2.04
CA HIS A 186 31.62 12.71 0.73
C HIS A 186 32.57 11.57 0.36
N ASN A 187 33.49 11.24 1.27
CA ASN A 187 34.44 10.14 1.10
C ASN A 187 33.74 8.80 0.87
N TYR A 188 32.72 8.50 1.66
CA TYR A 188 31.93 7.28 1.50
C TYR A 188 31.36 7.15 0.09
N ILE A 189 30.67 8.18 -0.41
CA ILE A 189 30.05 8.12 -1.74
C ILE A 189 31.12 8.04 -2.83
N ALA A 190 32.12 8.91 -2.78
CA ALA A 190 33.18 8.99 -3.78
C ALA A 190 34.01 7.70 -3.88
N SER A 191 34.10 6.91 -2.80
CA SER A 191 34.82 5.63 -2.82
C SER A 191 33.96 4.41 -3.15
N HIS A 192 32.63 4.53 -3.12
CA HIS A 192 31.71 3.40 -3.28
C HIS A 192 30.82 3.50 -4.52
N ALA A 193 30.97 4.50 -5.37
CA ALA A 193 30.20 4.63 -6.60
C ALA A 193 31.08 4.94 -7.81
N GLU A 194 30.65 4.52 -8.99
CA GLU A 194 31.29 4.83 -10.27
C GLU A 194 30.33 5.56 -11.21
N TYR A 195 30.82 6.64 -11.84
CA TYR A 195 30.04 7.37 -12.83
C TYR A 195 29.74 6.48 -14.05
N ASN A 196 28.46 6.32 -14.40
CA ASN A 196 28.01 5.52 -15.53
C ASN A 196 28.31 6.20 -16.88
N THR A 197 29.59 6.32 -17.20
CA THR A 197 30.13 6.97 -18.39
C THR A 197 29.68 6.25 -19.66
N THR A 198 29.62 4.92 -19.61
CA THR A 198 29.15 4.11 -20.74
C THR A 198 27.70 4.41 -21.03
N GLY A 199 26.80 4.25 -20.06
CA GLY A 199 25.37 4.50 -20.23
C GLY A 199 25.07 5.93 -20.65
N TYR A 200 25.80 6.90 -20.10
CA TYR A 200 25.70 8.31 -20.47
C TYR A 200 26.09 8.53 -21.94
N ASN A 201 27.25 8.03 -22.36
CA ASN A 201 27.74 8.21 -23.73
C ASN A 201 26.92 7.43 -24.77
N THR A 202 26.31 6.30 -24.40
CA THR A 202 25.47 5.49 -25.28
C THR A 202 24.00 5.86 -25.25
N GLY A 203 23.57 6.74 -24.34
CA GLY A 203 22.17 7.12 -24.17
C GLY A 203 21.28 5.97 -23.65
N THR A 204 21.83 5.11 -22.80
CA THR A 204 21.15 3.91 -22.27
C THR A 204 20.94 3.96 -20.75
N LEU A 205 20.92 5.17 -20.17
CA LEU A 205 20.66 5.36 -18.74
C LEU A 205 19.22 4.97 -18.39
N SER A 206 19.07 4.33 -17.24
CA SER A 206 17.79 3.99 -16.62
C SER A 206 17.35 5.06 -15.63
N ASN A 207 16.10 5.00 -15.14
CA ASN A 207 15.65 5.87 -14.05
C ASN A 207 16.47 5.67 -12.75
N ILE A 208 17.07 4.50 -12.57
CA ILE A 208 17.89 4.19 -11.39
C ILE A 208 19.23 4.92 -11.43
N ASP A 209 19.83 5.06 -12.62
CA ASP A 209 21.06 5.84 -12.83
C ASP A 209 20.90 7.34 -12.50
N HIS A 210 19.66 7.80 -12.35
CA HIS A 210 19.27 9.18 -12.00
C HIS A 210 18.67 9.29 -10.60
N SER A 211 18.91 8.31 -9.72
CA SER A 211 18.28 8.23 -8.40
C SER A 211 19.30 7.91 -7.29
N ALA A 212 18.97 8.23 -6.03
CA ALA A 212 19.81 7.85 -4.90
C ALA A 212 20.07 6.33 -4.81
N TYR A 213 19.17 5.49 -5.35
CA TYR A 213 19.34 4.04 -5.37
C TYR A 213 20.54 3.60 -6.23
N GLY A 214 20.77 4.27 -7.37
CA GLY A 214 21.89 3.94 -8.25
C GLY A 214 23.22 3.99 -7.49
N VAL A 215 23.50 5.12 -6.85
CA VAL A 215 24.73 5.31 -6.06
C VAL A 215 24.75 4.47 -4.77
N LEU A 216 23.66 4.44 -3.99
CA LEU A 216 23.68 3.80 -2.67
C LEU A 216 23.58 2.28 -2.71
N VAL A 217 22.95 1.71 -3.75
CA VAL A 217 22.68 0.27 -3.85
C VAL A 217 23.40 -0.37 -5.03
N GLU A 218 23.32 0.23 -6.22
CA GLU A 218 23.95 -0.33 -7.43
C GLU A 218 25.41 0.10 -7.59
N HIS A 219 25.88 1.04 -6.75
CA HIS A 219 27.23 1.59 -6.80
C HIS A 219 27.55 2.24 -8.17
N THR A 220 26.54 2.72 -8.89
CA THR A 220 26.72 3.41 -10.17
C THR A 220 25.58 4.39 -10.46
N GLY A 221 25.89 5.49 -11.13
CA GLY A 221 24.90 6.49 -11.53
C GLY A 221 25.52 7.69 -12.25
N VAL A 222 24.74 8.72 -12.53
CA VAL A 222 25.23 9.99 -13.08
C VAL A 222 25.02 11.15 -12.11
N CYS A 223 25.31 12.38 -12.53
CA CYS A 223 25.50 13.54 -11.64
C CYS A 223 24.34 13.80 -10.65
N ASP A 224 23.09 13.61 -11.07
CA ASP A 224 21.91 13.74 -10.21
C ASP A 224 21.77 12.58 -9.23
N SER A 225 22.14 11.34 -9.59
CA SER A 225 22.19 10.21 -8.67
C SER A 225 23.15 10.44 -7.50
N TYR A 226 24.36 10.96 -7.77
CA TYR A 226 25.32 11.35 -6.73
C TYR A 226 24.74 12.45 -5.84
N SER A 227 24.15 13.46 -6.46
CA SER A 227 23.60 14.62 -5.75
C SER A 227 22.42 14.24 -4.86
N LEU A 228 21.55 13.33 -5.31
CA LEU A 228 20.40 12.82 -4.57
C LEU A 228 20.82 11.89 -3.43
N ALA A 229 21.84 11.05 -3.64
CA ALA A 229 22.40 10.22 -2.58
C ALA A 229 23.00 11.08 -1.45
N TYR A 230 23.80 12.09 -1.81
CA TYR A 230 24.38 13.01 -0.83
C TYR A 230 23.31 13.82 -0.10
N GLN A 231 22.31 14.34 -0.83
CA GLN A 231 21.18 15.02 -0.22
C GLN A 231 20.44 14.13 0.78
N TYR A 232 20.12 12.89 0.39
CA TYR A 232 19.42 11.96 1.27
C TYR A 232 20.17 11.74 2.58
N ILE A 233 21.48 11.49 2.50
CA ILE A 233 22.30 11.23 3.68
C ILE A 233 22.41 12.49 4.55
N MET A 234 22.79 13.62 3.96
CA MET A 234 23.02 14.84 4.72
C MET A 234 21.71 15.38 5.32
N LYS A 235 20.64 15.50 4.52
CA LYS A 235 19.36 16.09 4.93
C LYS A 235 18.50 15.12 5.75
N CYS A 236 18.31 13.89 5.28
CA CYS A 236 17.35 12.97 5.89
C CYS A 236 17.94 12.14 7.04
N ILE A 237 19.26 11.91 7.06
CA ILE A 237 19.93 11.14 8.14
C ILE A 237 20.56 12.07 9.18
N TYR A 238 21.36 13.04 8.74
CA TYR A 238 22.13 13.90 9.65
C TYR A 238 21.50 15.27 9.91
N ASN A 239 20.36 15.58 9.27
CA ASN A 239 19.64 16.84 9.45
C ASN A 239 20.51 18.08 9.12
N ILE A 240 21.43 17.94 8.18
CA ILE A 240 22.23 19.02 7.61
C ILE A 240 21.54 19.46 6.32
N ASP A 241 21.20 20.75 6.24
CA ASP A 241 20.40 21.26 5.12
C ASP A 241 21.19 21.19 3.82
N THR A 242 20.66 20.41 2.87
CA THR A 242 21.29 20.09 1.59
C THR A 242 20.27 20.18 0.47
N VAL A 243 20.65 20.87 -0.61
CA VAL A 243 19.80 21.10 -1.78
C VAL A 243 20.54 20.64 -3.03
N VAL A 244 19.82 20.01 -3.95
CA VAL A 244 20.34 19.71 -5.30
C VAL A 244 20.17 20.94 -6.17
N VAL A 245 21.23 21.33 -6.86
CA VAL A 245 21.24 22.43 -7.84
C VAL A 245 21.59 21.86 -9.20
N THR A 246 20.96 22.40 -10.25
CA THR A 246 21.15 21.95 -11.63
C THR A 246 21.59 23.11 -12.52
N SER A 247 22.37 22.78 -13.54
CA SER A 247 22.75 23.70 -14.62
C SER A 247 22.40 23.06 -15.96
N GLN A 248 21.34 23.57 -16.57
CA GLN A 248 20.92 23.19 -17.91
C GLN A 248 22.03 23.40 -18.97
N PRO A 249 22.77 24.54 -19.02
CA PRO A 249 23.81 24.71 -20.04
C PRO A 249 25.03 23.81 -19.82
N MET A 250 25.23 23.27 -18.62
CA MET A 250 26.26 22.27 -18.34
C MET A 250 25.75 20.83 -18.45
N ASN A 251 24.43 20.63 -18.49
CA ASN A 251 23.77 19.34 -18.29
C ASN A 251 24.32 18.61 -17.04
N HIS A 252 24.36 19.33 -15.91
CA HIS A 252 25.03 18.87 -14.70
C HIS A 252 24.22 19.20 -13.43
N ALA A 253 24.36 18.36 -12.40
CA ALA A 253 23.74 18.54 -11.09
C ALA A 253 24.77 18.30 -9.97
N TRP A 254 24.66 19.07 -8.89
CA TRP A 254 25.52 18.96 -7.70
C TRP A 254 24.75 19.46 -6.46
N ASN A 255 25.41 19.61 -5.31
CA ASN A 255 24.76 20.02 -4.06
C ASN A 255 25.19 21.41 -3.56
N LEU A 256 24.28 22.08 -2.86
CA LEU A 256 24.57 23.13 -1.90
C LEU A 256 24.33 22.60 -0.50
N ILE A 257 25.29 22.74 0.42
CA ILE A 257 25.15 22.27 1.81
C ILE A 257 25.39 23.37 2.81
N LYS A 258 24.62 23.36 3.91
CA LYS A 258 24.71 24.36 4.97
C LYS A 258 25.62 23.89 6.10
N ILE A 259 26.78 24.51 6.22
CA ILE A 259 27.75 24.25 7.29
C ILE A 259 27.95 25.53 8.10
N ASN A 260 27.83 25.43 9.42
CA ASN A 260 28.01 26.55 10.34
C ASN A 260 27.21 27.82 9.94
N GLY A 261 26.00 27.62 9.41
CA GLY A 261 25.08 28.69 9.03
C GLY A 261 25.20 29.23 7.60
N ASN A 262 26.24 28.87 6.84
CA ASN A 262 26.47 29.32 5.47
C ASN A 262 26.34 28.16 4.47
N TYR A 263 25.83 28.44 3.26
CA TYR A 263 25.82 27.44 2.19
C TYR A 263 27.14 27.44 1.43
N TYR A 264 27.53 26.26 0.95
CA TYR A 264 28.68 26.05 0.09
C TYR A 264 28.35 25.00 -0.99
N HIS A 265 29.02 25.09 -2.13
CA HIS A 265 28.92 24.10 -3.18
C HIS A 265 29.70 22.84 -2.84
N VAL A 266 29.12 21.68 -3.15
CA VAL A 266 29.76 20.37 -3.13
C VAL A 266 29.41 19.63 -4.43
N ASP A 267 30.43 19.31 -5.23
CA ASP A 267 30.28 18.48 -6.43
C ASP A 267 31.04 17.16 -6.31
N LEU A 268 30.33 16.19 -5.77
CA LEU A 268 30.81 14.82 -5.59
C LEU A 268 31.14 14.11 -6.89
N THR A 269 30.43 14.41 -7.98
CA THR A 269 30.67 13.75 -9.26
C THR A 269 32.00 14.18 -9.88
N TRP A 270 32.40 15.43 -9.69
CA TRP A 270 33.69 15.91 -10.18
C TRP A 270 34.85 15.67 -9.21
N ASP A 271 34.52 15.42 -7.94
CA ASP A 271 35.44 14.96 -6.91
C ASP A 271 35.61 13.42 -6.87
N ASP A 272 34.69 12.68 -7.50
CA ASP A 272 34.83 11.26 -7.80
C ASP A 272 36.01 11.08 -8.77
N GLY A 273 37.19 10.80 -8.19
CA GLY A 273 38.42 10.58 -8.93
C GLY A 273 38.67 9.11 -9.23
N THR A 274 37.61 8.28 -9.31
CA THR A 274 37.71 6.96 -9.95
C THR A 274 38.15 7.13 -11.40
N PHE A 275 39.41 6.80 -11.69
CA PHE A 275 39.96 7.00 -13.03
C PHE A 275 39.62 5.77 -13.87
N THR A 276 38.87 5.95 -14.97
CA THR A 276 38.48 4.83 -15.84
C THR A 276 39.17 4.90 -17.20
N MET A 277 39.68 3.76 -17.68
CA MET A 277 40.22 3.63 -19.05
C MET A 277 39.61 2.39 -19.71
N ASN A 278 38.89 2.59 -20.81
CA ASN A 278 38.14 1.53 -21.53
C ASN A 278 37.05 0.84 -20.68
N GLY A 279 36.31 1.61 -19.86
CA GLY A 279 35.23 1.08 -19.02
C GLY A 279 35.71 0.22 -17.85
N LYS A 280 36.91 0.51 -17.33
CA LYS A 280 37.52 -0.18 -16.18
C LYS A 280 38.23 0.84 -15.29
N VAL A 281 37.96 0.79 -13.99
CA VAL A 281 38.63 1.60 -12.98
C VAL A 281 40.11 1.20 -12.88
N ILE A 282 41.00 2.18 -13.00
CA ILE A 282 42.46 2.03 -12.94
C ILE A 282 43.09 2.80 -11.77
N ASP A 283 42.32 3.62 -11.04
CA ASP A 283 42.77 4.38 -9.87
C ASP A 283 41.57 4.77 -8.98
N TYR A 284 41.71 4.65 -7.66
CA TYR A 284 40.69 5.03 -6.65
C TYR A 284 41.25 6.20 -5.83
N ASN A 285 41.01 7.42 -6.30
CA ASN A 285 41.49 8.64 -5.67
C ASN A 285 40.32 9.59 -5.40
N VAL A 286 39.93 9.75 -4.13
CA VAL A 286 38.93 10.77 -3.76
C VAL A 286 39.60 12.14 -3.85
N ARG A 287 38.93 13.11 -4.49
CA ARG A 287 39.40 14.50 -4.60
C ARG A 287 38.51 15.42 -3.79
N TYR A 288 39.01 16.62 -3.51
CA TYR A 288 38.28 17.66 -2.78
C TYR A 288 38.34 19.00 -3.53
N LEU A 289 38.42 18.94 -4.86
CA LEU A 289 38.53 20.12 -5.71
C LEU A 289 37.26 20.97 -5.63
N TYR A 290 36.11 20.30 -5.60
CA TYR A 290 34.79 20.92 -5.64
C TYR A 290 34.02 20.77 -4.31
N PHE A 291 34.74 20.53 -3.21
CA PHE A 291 34.18 20.44 -1.87
C PHE A 291 34.23 21.80 -1.15
N LEU A 292 33.07 22.24 -0.66
CA LEU A 292 32.82 23.46 0.12
C LEU A 292 33.38 24.73 -0.52
N LEU A 293 32.89 25.06 -1.71
CA LEU A 293 33.26 26.29 -2.43
C LEU A 293 32.20 27.38 -2.32
N SER A 294 32.63 28.63 -2.32
CA SER A 294 31.77 29.79 -2.55
C SER A 294 31.29 29.86 -4.02
N ASP A 295 30.25 30.68 -4.27
CA ASP A 295 29.76 31.01 -5.62
C ASP A 295 30.92 31.54 -6.50
N ASP A 296 31.77 32.40 -5.92
CA ASP A 296 32.92 33.00 -6.60
C ASP A 296 33.99 31.96 -6.92
N ALA A 297 34.35 31.10 -5.97
CA ALA A 297 35.41 30.12 -6.17
C ALA A 297 35.03 29.08 -7.21
N ILE A 298 33.83 28.50 -7.14
CA ILE A 298 33.39 27.46 -8.08
C ILE A 298 33.24 28.00 -9.53
N SER A 299 32.88 29.28 -9.66
CA SER A 299 32.76 29.95 -10.97
C SER A 299 34.11 30.30 -11.62
N ASN A 300 35.19 30.30 -10.84
CA ASN A 300 36.53 30.68 -11.31
C ASN A 300 37.51 29.50 -11.37
N MET A 301 37.02 28.27 -11.21
CA MET A 301 37.82 27.05 -11.35
C MET A 301 38.23 26.79 -12.81
N SER A 302 39.23 25.92 -12.98
CA SER A 302 39.70 25.49 -14.31
C SER A 302 38.60 24.78 -15.11
N LYS A 303 37.72 24.03 -14.45
CA LYS A 303 36.39 23.68 -14.94
C LYS A 303 35.38 24.43 -14.07
N ALA A 304 34.93 25.59 -14.55
CA ALA A 304 34.00 26.42 -13.82
C ALA A 304 32.58 25.87 -13.90
N HIS A 305 31.85 25.97 -12.79
CA HIS A 305 30.39 25.85 -12.81
C HIS A 305 29.78 27.20 -13.21
N TYR A 306 28.73 27.17 -14.02
CA TYR A 306 28.06 28.36 -14.51
C TYR A 306 26.60 28.08 -14.87
N GLY A 307 25.78 29.13 -14.89
CA GLY A 307 24.41 29.07 -15.40
C GLY A 307 23.48 28.12 -14.63
N TRP A 308 23.73 27.92 -13.33
CA TRP A 308 22.83 27.16 -12.48
C TRP A 308 21.53 27.92 -12.18
N GLU A 309 20.49 27.16 -11.86
CA GLU A 309 19.20 27.70 -11.50
C GLU A 309 19.28 28.58 -10.25
N ASP A 310 18.73 29.80 -10.32
CA ASP A 310 18.63 30.69 -9.17
C ASP A 310 17.46 30.26 -8.28
N ILE A 311 17.79 29.49 -7.25
CA ILE A 311 16.85 28.99 -6.24
C ILE A 311 16.78 29.88 -5.00
N GLY A 312 17.39 31.09 -5.03
CA GLY A 312 17.37 32.04 -3.92
C GLY A 312 18.33 31.71 -2.77
N ILE A 313 19.23 30.74 -2.95
CA ILE A 313 20.33 30.41 -2.03
C ILE A 313 21.63 30.98 -2.60
N LYS A 314 22.48 31.55 -1.73
CA LYS A 314 23.78 32.11 -2.07
C LYS A 314 24.89 31.49 -1.23
N CYS A 315 26.02 31.16 -1.84
CA CYS A 315 27.22 30.68 -1.17
C CYS A 315 28.27 31.81 -1.10
N ASP A 316 28.00 32.83 -0.29
CA ASP A 316 28.83 34.05 -0.21
C ASP A 316 30.08 33.90 0.68
N SER A 317 30.16 32.83 1.49
CA SER A 317 31.27 32.63 2.42
C SER A 317 32.46 31.96 1.72
N ASP A 318 33.64 32.55 1.83
CA ASP A 318 34.91 32.05 1.25
C ASP A 318 35.74 31.22 2.23
N TYR A 319 35.22 30.95 3.44
CA TYR A 319 35.98 30.34 4.55
C TYR A 319 36.72 29.05 4.15
N TYR A 320 36.09 28.20 3.34
CA TYR A 320 36.64 26.91 2.89
C TYR A 320 37.33 26.98 1.52
N ASP A 321 37.36 28.13 0.84
CA ASP A 321 37.89 28.28 -0.54
C ASP A 321 39.40 28.03 -0.66
N ASN A 322 40.13 28.01 0.45
CA ASN A 322 41.56 27.67 0.51
C ASN A 322 41.88 26.44 1.39
N MET A 323 40.89 25.59 1.67
CA MET A 323 41.06 24.34 2.41
C MET A 323 42.20 23.47 1.85
N TYR A 324 43.09 22.98 2.73
CA TYR A 324 44.27 22.22 2.36
C TYR A 324 43.97 21.00 1.47
N LEU A 325 42.92 20.24 1.80
CA LEU A 325 42.54 19.01 1.09
C LEU A 325 42.30 19.23 -0.41
N ARG A 326 41.97 20.45 -0.83
CA ARG A 326 41.78 20.82 -2.25
C ARG A 326 43.00 20.54 -3.12
N ASN A 327 44.20 20.60 -2.54
CA ASN A 327 45.46 20.36 -3.26
C ASN A 327 46.06 18.98 -2.96
N SER A 328 45.38 18.14 -2.18
CA SER A 328 45.84 16.79 -1.83
C SER A 328 45.31 15.73 -2.79
N TYR A 329 46.15 14.74 -3.08
CA TYR A 329 45.77 13.51 -3.79
C TYR A 329 45.78 12.37 -2.78
N GLU A 330 44.59 11.92 -2.38
CA GLU A 330 44.40 10.92 -1.33
C GLU A 330 43.75 9.67 -1.92
N ALA A 331 44.47 8.55 -1.88
CA ALA A 331 44.01 7.27 -2.41
C ALA A 331 43.23 6.53 -1.33
N PHE A 332 41.94 6.79 -1.29
CA PHE A 332 41.04 6.36 -0.25
C PHE A 332 39.97 5.41 -0.79
N TYR A 333 39.79 4.26 -0.13
CA TYR A 333 38.66 3.37 -0.35
C TYR A 333 37.96 3.15 0.99
N GLY A 334 36.63 3.21 1.05
CA GLY A 334 35.88 2.92 2.28
C GLY A 334 35.56 4.15 3.14
N ILE A 335 35.67 4.00 4.46
CA ILE A 335 35.47 5.06 5.48
C ILE A 335 36.64 5.09 6.45
N GLY A 336 36.76 6.18 7.20
CA GLY A 336 37.79 6.37 8.23
C GLY A 336 38.73 7.53 7.97
N GLY A 337 39.68 7.70 8.89
CA GLY A 337 40.58 8.85 8.91
C GLY A 337 40.23 9.85 10.00
N TYR A 338 38.97 9.95 10.45
CA TYR A 338 38.63 10.81 11.58
C TYR A 338 38.97 10.16 12.93
N TYR A 339 39.84 10.80 13.71
CA TYR A 339 40.15 10.39 15.07
C TYR A 339 40.63 11.56 15.93
N ASN A 340 40.11 11.64 17.16
CA ASN A 340 40.48 12.64 18.17
C ASN A 340 40.34 14.10 17.66
N GLY A 341 39.28 14.38 16.90
CA GLY A 341 38.96 15.72 16.39
C GLY A 341 39.76 16.16 15.17
N GLU A 342 40.56 15.27 14.58
CA GLU A 342 41.34 15.55 13.37
C GLU A 342 41.14 14.43 12.33
N TRP A 343 41.24 14.80 11.05
CA TRP A 343 41.33 13.90 9.92
C TRP A 343 42.76 13.51 9.67
N HIS A 344 43.03 12.23 9.63
CA HIS A 344 44.33 11.64 9.35
C HIS A 344 44.34 11.16 7.90
N SER A 345 45.40 11.45 7.17
CA SER A 345 45.55 11.05 5.77
C SER A 345 46.97 10.57 5.47
N VAL A 346 47.11 9.84 4.36
CA VAL A 346 48.41 9.38 3.85
C VAL A 346 48.51 9.73 2.38
N GLY A 347 49.30 10.77 2.07
CA GLY A 347 49.39 11.28 0.70
C GLY A 347 49.81 10.20 -0.30
N ALA A 348 49.02 10.04 -1.38
CA ALA A 348 49.14 8.91 -2.30
C ALA A 348 50.52 8.81 -2.98
N LEU A 349 51.18 9.95 -3.27
CA LEU A 349 52.45 10.00 -4.00
C LEU A 349 53.68 9.86 -3.09
N TYR A 350 53.67 10.51 -1.92
CA TYR A 350 54.85 10.64 -1.06
C TYR A 350 54.74 9.89 0.27
N GLY A 351 53.56 9.34 0.60
CA GLY A 351 53.32 8.63 1.85
C GLY A 351 53.44 9.53 3.06
N GLU A 352 53.13 10.81 2.88
CA GLU A 352 53.15 11.84 3.92
C GLU A 352 51.97 11.61 4.85
N ILE A 353 52.24 11.22 6.10
CA ILE A 353 51.20 11.12 7.13
C ILE A 353 50.91 12.52 7.62
N SER A 354 49.63 12.88 7.55
CA SER A 354 49.17 14.23 7.84
C SER A 354 47.91 14.24 8.70
N THR A 355 47.71 15.32 9.45
CA THR A 355 46.42 15.62 10.06
C THR A 355 45.82 16.93 9.58
N PHE A 356 44.49 16.98 9.51
CA PHE A 356 43.70 18.13 9.11
C PHE A 356 42.52 18.29 10.07
N ASN A 357 42.41 19.44 10.71
CA ASN A 357 41.23 19.77 11.51
C ASN A 357 40.26 20.58 10.65
N ALA A 358 39.12 19.98 10.28
CA ALA A 358 38.17 20.62 9.36
C ALA A 358 37.43 21.82 9.96
N ASN A 359 37.41 21.94 11.30
CA ASN A 359 36.81 23.07 11.99
C ASN A 359 37.74 24.29 12.01
N THR A 360 39.05 24.09 12.21
CA THR A 360 40.05 25.17 12.29
C THR A 360 40.84 25.40 11.01
N LEU A 361 40.71 24.49 10.04
CA LEU A 361 41.54 24.39 8.83
C LEU A 361 43.03 24.19 9.10
N GLU A 362 43.40 23.81 10.33
CA GLU A 362 44.78 23.53 10.71
C GLU A 362 45.25 22.23 10.05
N TYR A 363 46.41 22.27 9.41
CA TYR A 363 47.03 21.13 8.74
C TYR A 363 48.44 20.90 9.27
N LYS A 364 48.80 19.64 9.54
CA LYS A 364 50.11 19.22 10.06
C LYS A 364 50.61 18.01 9.31
N THR A 365 51.87 18.04 8.86
CA THR A 365 52.57 16.85 8.33
C THR A 365 53.55 16.33 9.39
N TYR A 366 53.47 15.04 9.71
CA TYR A 366 54.29 14.44 10.77
C TYR A 366 55.54 13.73 10.23
N THR A 367 55.35 12.83 9.25
CA THR A 367 56.43 11.99 8.74
C THR A 367 56.14 11.48 7.34
N LYS A 368 57.14 10.85 6.71
CA LYS A 368 56.99 10.12 5.44
C LYS A 368 57.18 8.63 5.68
N LEU A 369 56.23 7.81 5.25
CA LEU A 369 56.37 6.35 5.22
C LEU A 369 57.59 5.98 4.38
N GLY A 370 58.52 5.23 4.97
CA GLY A 370 59.87 4.98 4.46
C GLY A 370 59.98 4.51 3.00
N TYR A 371 61.13 4.77 2.39
CA TYR A 371 61.47 4.61 0.97
C TYR A 371 61.60 3.16 0.44
N ASP A 372 61.19 2.13 1.19
CA ASP A 372 61.37 0.72 0.79
C ASP A 372 60.58 0.30 -0.47
N PHE A 373 59.81 1.21 -1.06
CA PHE A 373 58.92 0.95 -2.19
C PHE A 373 59.39 1.48 -3.56
N GLY A 374 60.64 1.97 -3.65
CA GLY A 374 61.18 2.48 -4.92
C GLY A 374 60.51 3.77 -5.40
N ASN A 375 61.10 4.43 -6.40
CA ASN A 375 60.80 5.81 -6.79
C ASN A 375 59.38 6.08 -7.38
N ASN A 376 58.45 5.12 -7.39
CA ASN A 376 57.13 5.22 -8.06
C ASN A 376 55.94 4.73 -7.20
N ALA A 377 56.05 4.72 -5.87
CA ALA A 377 55.04 4.06 -5.03
C ALA A 377 53.79 4.92 -4.80
N CYS A 378 52.78 4.80 -5.67
CA CYS A 378 51.41 5.12 -5.30
C CYS A 378 51.00 4.22 -4.13
N ARG A 379 50.52 4.82 -3.05
CA ARG A 379 50.11 4.13 -1.81
C ARG A 379 48.61 4.20 -1.66
N THR A 380 48.02 3.15 -1.15
CA THR A 380 46.65 3.13 -0.64
C THR A 380 46.67 2.83 0.85
N TYR A 381 45.67 3.30 1.57
CA TYR A 381 45.63 3.18 3.02
C TYR A 381 44.19 3.08 3.54
N ALA A 382 44.06 2.55 4.75
CA ALA A 382 42.85 2.58 5.54
C ALA A 382 43.23 2.93 6.99
N ILE A 383 42.44 3.76 7.65
CA ILE A 383 42.75 4.24 9.01
C ILE A 383 41.66 3.78 9.97
N ASP A 384 42.07 3.11 11.05
CA ASP A 384 41.19 2.76 12.16
C ASP A 384 41.80 3.30 13.46
N ARG A 385 41.15 4.32 14.02
CA ARG A 385 41.52 5.00 15.28
C ARG A 385 42.94 5.50 15.40
N ASP A 386 43.92 4.69 15.79
CA ASP A 386 45.33 5.09 15.97
C ASP A 386 46.28 4.29 15.08
N VAL A 387 45.71 3.50 14.16
CA VAL A 387 46.44 2.60 13.28
C VAL A 387 46.17 2.95 11.82
N ILE A 388 47.25 3.08 11.06
CA ILE A 388 47.24 3.21 9.61
C ILE A 388 47.60 1.86 9.01
N TYR A 389 46.69 1.29 8.24
CA TYR A 389 46.96 0.19 7.32
C TYR A 389 47.34 0.79 5.98
N TYR A 390 48.43 0.34 5.38
CA TYR A 390 48.83 0.85 4.08
C TYR A 390 49.51 -0.21 3.22
N ALA A 391 49.40 -0.04 1.90
CA ALA A 391 50.04 -0.89 0.91
C ALA A 391 50.52 -0.02 -0.27
N SER A 392 51.54 -0.48 -0.97
CA SER A 392 51.86 0.08 -2.28
C SER A 392 50.98 -0.59 -3.33
N ILE A 393 50.42 0.23 -4.23
CA ILE A 393 49.58 -0.26 -5.33
C ILE A 393 50.33 -1.31 -6.15
N GLY A 394 49.66 -2.40 -6.48
CA GLY A 394 50.23 -3.53 -7.23
C GLY A 394 51.05 -4.51 -6.38
N THR A 395 51.20 -4.27 -5.08
CA THR A 395 51.84 -5.22 -4.14
C THR A 395 50.79 -6.09 -3.45
N ASN A 396 51.21 -7.20 -2.85
CA ASN A 396 50.34 -8.09 -2.09
C ASN A 396 50.60 -7.98 -0.57
N LYS A 397 51.21 -6.89 -0.10
CA LYS A 397 51.64 -6.71 1.29
C LYS A 397 50.96 -5.51 1.92
N ILE A 398 50.29 -5.76 3.03
CA ILE A 398 49.70 -4.75 3.90
C ILE A 398 50.63 -4.54 5.08
N TYR A 399 50.95 -3.29 5.35
CA TYR A 399 51.75 -2.83 6.49
C TYR A 399 50.86 -2.08 7.46
N ILE A 400 51.28 -2.00 8.72
CA ILE A 400 50.67 -1.13 9.73
C ILE A 400 51.69 -0.23 10.39
N CYS A 401 51.27 0.97 10.77
CA CYS A 401 52.02 1.91 11.60
C CYS A 401 51.07 2.79 12.42
N ASP A 402 51.61 3.53 13.39
CA ASP A 402 50.87 4.59 14.08
C ASP A 402 50.95 5.93 13.31
N TYR A 403 50.25 6.97 13.80
CA TYR A 403 50.22 8.30 13.17
C TYR A 403 51.54 9.06 13.14
N MET A 404 52.53 8.61 13.91
CA MET A 404 53.89 9.15 13.82
C MET A 404 54.75 8.37 12.81
N GLY A 405 54.14 7.40 12.11
CA GLY A 405 54.81 6.41 11.26
C GLY A 405 55.73 5.47 12.03
N ALA A 406 55.63 5.45 13.36
CA ALA A 406 56.36 4.51 14.20
C ALA A 406 55.63 3.16 14.20
N ASN A 407 56.30 2.14 14.76
CA ASN A 407 55.81 0.75 14.79
C ASN A 407 55.50 0.14 13.41
N ASN A 408 56.11 0.68 12.34
CA ASN A 408 55.98 0.15 11.00
C ASN A 408 56.38 -1.32 10.93
N LYS A 409 55.44 -2.19 10.57
CA LYS A 409 55.66 -3.63 10.38
C LYS A 409 54.76 -4.20 9.31
N LEU A 410 55.21 -5.28 8.67
CA LEU A 410 54.37 -6.10 7.80
C LEU A 410 53.23 -6.67 8.63
N TYR A 411 52.00 -6.39 8.21
CA TYR A 411 50.79 -6.87 8.87
C TYR A 411 50.31 -8.17 8.24
N LYS A 412 50.15 -8.20 6.92
CA LYS A 412 49.67 -9.39 6.20
C LYS A 412 50.17 -9.41 4.76
N GLU A 413 50.44 -10.62 4.26
CA GLU A 413 50.57 -10.88 2.83
C GLU A 413 49.26 -11.51 2.33
N VAL A 414 48.70 -10.96 1.27
CA VAL A 414 47.41 -11.35 0.71
C VAL A 414 47.58 -12.05 -0.64
N ASP A 415 46.53 -12.72 -1.11
CA ASP A 415 46.62 -13.61 -2.28
C ASP A 415 46.67 -12.85 -3.63
N TYR A 416 46.28 -11.57 -3.64
CA TYR A 416 46.18 -10.75 -4.85
C TYR A 416 46.86 -9.40 -4.69
N ASN A 417 47.23 -8.80 -5.82
CA ASN A 417 47.72 -7.43 -5.85
C ASN A 417 46.65 -6.46 -5.35
N ILE A 418 47.06 -5.51 -4.52
CA ILE A 418 46.22 -4.50 -3.89
C ILE A 418 46.22 -3.26 -4.77
N ASP A 419 45.05 -2.80 -5.18
CA ASP A 419 44.85 -1.53 -5.87
C ASP A 419 44.26 -0.47 -4.92
N ALA A 420 43.43 -0.87 -3.96
CA ALA A 420 42.98 -0.01 -2.86
C ALA A 420 42.78 -0.79 -1.54
N LEU A 421 42.89 -0.09 -0.41
CA LEU A 421 42.59 -0.55 0.95
C LEU A 421 41.47 0.31 1.55
N GLY A 422 40.58 -0.32 2.29
CA GLY A 422 39.50 0.38 2.98
C GLY A 422 38.78 -0.45 4.01
N PHE A 423 37.91 0.19 4.78
CA PHE A 423 36.99 -0.50 5.69
C PHE A 423 35.59 -0.57 5.09
N GLU A 424 35.00 -1.76 5.12
CA GLU A 424 33.57 -1.98 4.82
C GLU A 424 33.07 -3.16 5.69
N ASP A 425 31.87 -3.01 6.24
CA ASP A 425 31.25 -3.90 7.24
C ASP A 425 32.11 -4.14 8.50
N GLY A 426 33.00 -3.20 8.84
CA GLY A 426 33.91 -3.33 9.98
C GLY A 426 35.09 -4.27 9.73
N TYR A 427 35.36 -4.64 8.48
CA TYR A 427 36.53 -5.43 8.07
C TYR A 427 37.46 -4.59 7.21
N LEU A 428 38.77 -4.81 7.36
CA LEU A 428 39.75 -4.29 6.42
C LEU A 428 39.63 -5.07 5.11
N ASN A 429 39.23 -4.39 4.05
CA ASN A 429 39.06 -4.94 2.73
C ASN A 429 40.12 -4.37 1.78
N TYR A 430 40.42 -5.14 0.74
CA TYR A 430 41.27 -4.68 -0.35
C TYR A 430 40.61 -5.04 -1.67
N CYS A 431 40.78 -4.20 -2.68
CA CYS A 431 40.31 -4.49 -4.02
C CYS A 431 41.48 -4.71 -4.99
N ASN A 432 41.21 -5.47 -6.05
CA ASN A 432 41.98 -5.38 -7.29
C ASN A 432 41.03 -5.05 -8.44
N LYS A 433 41.59 -4.66 -9.59
CA LYS A 433 40.96 -4.32 -10.89
C LYS A 433 39.57 -4.85 -11.24
N ASN A 434 39.12 -6.00 -10.70
CA ASN A 434 37.81 -6.57 -11.00
C ASN A 434 37.02 -7.06 -9.77
N ASN A 435 37.58 -7.08 -8.56
CA ASN A 435 36.90 -7.64 -7.39
C ASN A 435 37.28 -6.91 -6.10
N VAL A 436 36.27 -6.68 -5.26
CA VAL A 436 36.45 -6.39 -3.84
C VAL A 436 36.72 -7.71 -3.13
N TYR A 437 37.91 -7.86 -2.54
CA TYR A 437 38.24 -9.02 -1.71
C TYR A 437 37.97 -8.64 -0.27
N LYS A 438 36.92 -9.25 0.29
CA LYS A 438 36.75 -9.24 1.73
C LYS A 438 37.82 -10.14 2.32
N THR A 439 38.70 -9.55 3.13
CA THR A 439 39.52 -10.36 4.01
C THR A 439 38.79 -10.44 5.34
N ASP A 440 38.74 -11.62 5.95
CA ASP A 440 38.27 -11.78 7.33
C ASP A 440 39.27 -11.15 8.35
N ILE A 441 39.86 -10.00 8.00
CA ILE A 441 40.63 -9.17 8.92
C ILE A 441 39.61 -8.30 9.64
N ALA A 442 39.04 -8.88 10.71
CA ALA A 442 38.30 -8.10 11.69
C ALA A 442 39.20 -6.99 12.25
N LYS A 443 38.63 -5.90 12.78
CA LYS A 443 39.38 -4.95 13.62
C LYS A 443 40.11 -5.74 14.70
N ILE A 444 41.44 -5.78 14.66
CA ILE A 444 42.25 -6.58 15.59
C ILE A 444 42.88 -5.67 16.63
N ARG A 445 42.57 -5.95 17.90
CA ARG A 445 43.45 -5.69 19.04
C ARG A 445 43.88 -7.05 19.59
N ASP A 446 45.19 -7.28 19.73
CA ASP A 446 45.77 -8.49 20.34
C ASP A 446 45.30 -9.85 19.76
N ASP A 447 45.35 -10.00 18.43
CA ASP A 447 45.13 -11.27 17.71
C ASP A 447 43.76 -11.97 17.93
N LYS A 448 42.70 -11.19 18.23
CA LYS A 448 41.30 -11.67 18.20
C LYS A 448 40.40 -10.66 17.49
N PRO A 449 39.31 -11.08 16.83
CA PRO A 449 38.23 -10.17 16.43
C PRO A 449 37.70 -9.49 17.70
N GLU A 450 37.84 -8.16 17.79
CA GLU A 450 37.22 -7.41 18.89
C GLU A 450 35.73 -7.27 18.55
N TYR A 451 34.95 -8.23 19.03
CA TYR A 451 33.52 -8.02 19.20
C TYR A 451 33.34 -7.13 20.42
N ASP A 452 32.47 -6.12 20.32
CA ASP A 452 32.20 -5.25 21.45
C ASP A 452 31.79 -6.11 22.64
N THR A 453 32.32 -5.80 23.82
CA THR A 453 31.89 -6.40 25.07
C THR A 453 30.97 -5.44 25.80
N LEU A 454 29.98 -5.98 26.51
CA LEU A 454 29.14 -5.21 27.40
C LEU A 454 29.85 -5.03 28.75
N ASP A 455 29.89 -3.78 29.22
CA ASP A 455 30.36 -3.44 30.57
C ASP A 455 29.39 -3.90 31.67
N ARG A 456 28.17 -4.30 31.29
CA ARG A 456 27.10 -4.75 32.19
C ARG A 456 26.12 -5.68 31.49
N ILE A 457 25.39 -6.49 32.26
CA ILE A 457 24.29 -7.30 31.72
C ILE A 457 23.08 -6.39 31.42
N LEU A 458 22.61 -6.38 30.18
CA LEU A 458 21.41 -5.64 29.81
C LEU A 458 20.17 -6.44 30.17
N THR A 459 19.27 -5.81 30.90
CA THR A 459 18.03 -6.41 31.40
C THR A 459 16.87 -5.41 31.29
N LEU A 460 15.65 -5.85 31.57
CA LEU A 460 14.46 -4.98 31.55
C LEU A 460 14.68 -3.70 32.38
N GLY A 461 14.52 -2.54 31.74
CA GLY A 461 14.74 -1.22 32.35
C GLY A 461 16.15 -0.65 32.15
N SER A 462 17.07 -1.38 31.51
CA SER A 462 18.37 -0.83 31.09
C SER A 462 18.15 0.23 30.01
N THR A 463 18.95 1.29 30.02
CA THR A 463 18.93 2.34 29.00
C THR A 463 20.36 2.73 28.60
N GLY A 464 20.58 3.11 27.35
CA GLY A 464 21.89 3.61 26.88
C GLY A 464 22.26 3.13 25.47
N ASN A 465 23.43 3.55 25.01
CA ASN A 465 23.94 3.21 23.67
C ASN A 465 24.22 1.71 23.52
N ASP A 466 24.57 1.01 24.61
CA ASP A 466 24.69 -0.44 24.67
C ASP A 466 23.37 -1.15 24.32
N VAL A 467 22.24 -0.61 24.80
CA VAL A 467 20.90 -1.06 24.44
C VAL A 467 20.56 -0.75 22.98
N VAL A 468 20.93 0.44 22.48
CA VAL A 468 20.76 0.81 21.06
C VAL A 468 21.46 -0.19 20.16
N SER A 469 22.72 -0.55 20.45
CA SER A 469 23.49 -1.51 19.67
C SER A 469 22.80 -2.87 19.62
N VAL A 470 22.39 -3.41 20.76
CA VAL A 470 21.63 -4.67 20.82
C VAL A 470 20.33 -4.61 20.03
N GLN A 471 19.55 -3.53 20.17
CA GLN A 471 18.31 -3.36 19.44
C GLN A 471 18.57 -3.34 17.93
N ASN A 472 19.59 -2.63 17.47
CA ASN A 472 19.97 -2.58 16.05
C ASN A 472 20.36 -3.97 15.52
N TYR A 473 21.13 -4.76 16.26
CA TYR A 473 21.42 -6.14 15.87
C TYR A 473 20.14 -6.99 15.78
N LEU A 474 19.23 -6.90 16.75
CA LEU A 474 17.96 -7.64 16.73
C LEU A 474 17.05 -7.19 15.58
N ILE A 475 17.04 -5.89 15.26
CA ILE A 475 16.31 -5.33 14.11
C ILE A 475 16.87 -5.92 12.82
N ASN A 476 18.20 -5.84 12.63
CA ASN A 476 18.89 -6.38 11.46
C ASN A 476 18.62 -7.88 11.27
N LEU A 477 18.56 -8.63 12.36
CA LEU A 477 18.29 -10.07 12.34
C LEU A 477 16.78 -10.41 12.24
N GLY A 478 15.89 -9.41 12.27
CA GLY A 478 14.44 -9.58 12.12
C GLY A 478 13.69 -9.98 13.39
N TYR A 479 14.35 -9.96 14.55
CA TYR A 479 13.77 -10.28 15.86
C TYR A 479 13.04 -9.09 16.49
N LEU A 480 13.41 -7.86 16.12
CA LEU A 480 12.82 -6.61 16.59
C LEU A 480 12.35 -5.77 15.39
N LYS A 481 11.28 -4.99 15.55
CA LYS A 481 10.74 -4.10 14.52
C LYS A 481 10.77 -2.65 15.00
N GLY A 482 10.96 -1.72 14.07
CA GLY A 482 11.05 -0.28 14.36
C GLY A 482 12.50 0.17 14.50
N THR A 483 12.70 1.33 15.11
CA THR A 483 14.02 1.92 15.38
C THR A 483 14.49 1.60 16.80
N ALA A 484 15.80 1.57 17.02
CA ALA A 484 16.36 1.46 18.36
C ALA A 484 16.11 2.76 19.14
N ASP A 485 15.52 2.63 20.32
CA ASP A 485 15.17 3.76 21.21
C ASP A 485 16.12 3.86 22.43
N GLY A 486 17.06 2.93 22.54
CA GLY A 486 18.01 2.86 23.66
C GLY A 486 17.36 2.47 24.98
N SER A 487 16.12 1.97 24.96
CA SER A 487 15.38 1.53 26.13
C SER A 487 15.09 0.03 26.08
N TYR A 488 15.60 -0.70 27.07
CA TYR A 488 15.42 -2.15 27.15
C TYR A 488 14.05 -2.45 27.77
N GLY A 489 13.01 -2.27 26.95
CA GLY A 489 11.62 -2.55 27.31
C GLY A 489 11.22 -4.01 27.09
N ASN A 490 9.93 -4.29 27.27
CA ASN A 490 9.38 -5.64 27.12
C ASN A 490 9.50 -6.18 25.69
N VAL A 491 9.43 -5.29 24.69
CA VAL A 491 9.59 -5.67 23.28
C VAL A 491 11.03 -6.10 23.00
N THR A 492 12.02 -5.35 23.49
CA THR A 492 13.45 -5.71 23.40
C THR A 492 13.73 -7.03 24.12
N LYS A 493 13.19 -7.21 25.33
CA LYS A 493 13.33 -8.46 26.08
C LYS A 493 12.76 -9.67 25.31
N ALA A 494 11.58 -9.53 24.72
CA ALA A 494 10.97 -10.58 23.92
C ALA A 494 11.82 -10.92 22.69
N ALA A 495 12.37 -9.90 22.02
CA ALA A 495 13.29 -10.08 20.90
C ALA A 495 14.57 -10.83 21.28
N VAL A 496 15.15 -10.53 22.44
CA VAL A 496 16.31 -11.26 22.97
C VAL A 496 15.97 -12.71 23.31
N ILE A 497 14.80 -12.99 23.89
CA ILE A 497 14.36 -14.37 24.15
C ILE A 497 14.22 -15.14 22.83
N MET A 498 13.62 -14.54 21.81
CA MET A 498 13.50 -15.16 20.49
C MET A 498 14.86 -15.46 19.87
N PHE A 499 15.78 -14.50 19.93
CA PHE A 499 17.15 -14.64 19.44
C PHE A 499 17.89 -15.76 20.15
N GLN A 500 17.92 -15.72 21.48
CA GLN A 500 18.57 -16.72 22.31
C GLN A 500 18.01 -18.12 22.04
N ALA A 501 16.69 -18.24 21.92
CA ALA A 501 16.05 -19.52 21.63
C ALA A 501 16.45 -20.07 20.25
N ASN A 502 16.59 -19.22 19.22
CA ASN A 502 17.02 -19.62 17.89
C ASN A 502 18.52 -19.99 17.84
N GLU A 503 19.35 -19.35 18.66
CA GLU A 503 20.79 -19.63 18.76
C GLU A 503 21.13 -20.71 19.79
N SER A 504 20.13 -21.37 20.39
CA SER A 504 20.31 -22.37 21.44
C SER A 504 21.05 -21.86 22.68
N LEU A 505 20.88 -20.57 22.97
CA LEU A 505 21.30 -19.93 24.21
C LEU A 505 20.20 -20.06 25.29
N GLY A 506 20.55 -19.77 26.54
CA GLY A 506 19.57 -19.72 27.64
C GLY A 506 18.60 -18.56 27.43
N GLY A 507 17.38 -18.84 26.95
CA GLY A 507 16.33 -17.87 26.62
C GLY A 507 15.74 -17.10 27.81
N ASN A 508 16.59 -16.46 28.60
CA ASN A 508 16.27 -15.72 29.82
C ASN A 508 15.91 -14.24 29.52
N GLY A 509 16.21 -13.75 28.32
CA GLY A 509 15.92 -12.38 27.89
C GLY A 509 16.86 -11.32 28.47
N ASN A 510 17.99 -11.73 29.06
CA ASN A 510 19.07 -10.85 29.47
C ASN A 510 20.19 -10.92 28.43
N VAL A 511 20.86 -9.80 28.16
CA VAL A 511 22.04 -9.80 27.27
C VAL A 511 23.29 -9.73 28.12
N ASP A 512 23.95 -10.87 28.25
CA ASP A 512 25.31 -11.00 28.74
C ASP A 512 26.30 -10.98 27.57
N ASN A 513 27.60 -11.07 27.88
CA ASN A 513 28.65 -11.07 26.86
C ASN A 513 28.55 -12.24 25.90
N ASP A 514 28.05 -13.41 26.32
CA ASP A 514 27.88 -14.56 25.41
C ASP A 514 26.74 -14.31 24.41
N THR A 515 25.62 -13.73 24.87
CA THR A 515 24.51 -13.33 24.02
C THR A 515 24.94 -12.21 23.07
N TYR A 516 25.67 -11.20 23.57
CA TYR A 516 26.14 -10.08 22.77
C TYR A 516 27.23 -10.49 21.77
N LEU A 517 28.10 -11.42 22.13
CA LEU A 517 29.07 -11.99 21.19
C LEU A 517 28.33 -12.75 20.07
N ARG A 518 27.36 -13.59 20.44
CA ARG A 518 26.64 -14.40 19.46
C ARG A 518 25.80 -13.55 18.51
N ILE A 519 25.20 -12.46 18.99
CA ILE A 519 24.37 -11.58 18.16
C ILE A 519 25.21 -10.82 17.12
N GLN A 520 26.47 -10.51 17.44
CA GLN A 520 27.42 -9.93 16.50
C GLN A 520 27.93 -10.93 15.45
N GLN A 521 27.96 -12.23 15.77
CA GLN A 521 28.55 -13.27 14.92
C GLN A 521 27.59 -13.94 13.93
N THR A 522 26.29 -13.94 14.23
CA THR A 522 25.32 -14.75 13.48
C THR A 522 24.65 -13.95 12.38
N ASN A 523 24.35 -14.62 11.27
CA ASN A 523 23.51 -14.11 10.18
C ASN A 523 22.14 -14.79 10.13
N LYS A 524 21.81 -15.66 11.09
CA LYS A 524 20.54 -16.40 11.12
C LYS A 524 19.37 -15.46 11.40
N LYS A 525 18.64 -15.13 10.35
CA LYS A 525 17.44 -14.32 10.42
C LYS A 525 16.34 -15.02 11.23
N PHE A 526 15.49 -14.21 11.87
CA PHE A 526 14.28 -14.68 12.52
C PHE A 526 13.37 -15.36 11.47
N ILE A 527 12.87 -16.54 11.83
CA ILE A 527 11.86 -17.26 11.07
C ILE A 527 10.67 -17.48 12.01
N SER A 528 9.47 -17.15 11.54
CA SER A 528 8.26 -17.36 12.32
C SER A 528 8.00 -18.85 12.58
N LEU A 529 7.52 -19.15 13.78
CA LEU A 529 7.19 -20.52 14.18
C LEU A 529 5.77 -20.87 13.72
N LYS A 530 5.59 -22.01 13.08
CA LYS A 530 4.30 -22.48 12.59
C LYS A 530 4.23 -23.99 12.65
N LYS A 531 3.08 -24.58 12.32
CA LYS A 531 2.93 -26.03 12.25
C LYS A 531 4.02 -26.67 11.37
N GLY A 532 4.73 -27.64 11.94
CA GLY A 532 5.88 -28.30 11.32
C GLY A 532 7.25 -27.70 11.69
N SER A 533 7.30 -26.54 12.33
CA SER A 533 8.55 -26.04 12.94
C SER A 533 9.03 -26.99 14.04
N MET A 534 10.35 -27.12 14.18
CA MET A 534 11.00 -27.97 15.18
C MET A 534 12.21 -27.25 15.81
N GLY A 535 12.59 -27.64 17.03
CA GLY A 535 13.83 -27.22 17.68
C GLY A 535 13.63 -26.38 18.94
N ASN A 536 14.73 -25.80 19.44
CA ASN A 536 14.77 -25.11 20.72
C ASN A 536 13.82 -23.90 20.80
N SER A 537 13.66 -23.15 19.70
CA SER A 537 12.72 -22.03 19.60
C SER A 537 11.26 -22.45 19.85
N VAL A 538 10.87 -23.63 19.37
CA VAL A 538 9.55 -24.21 19.63
C VAL A 538 9.41 -24.65 21.09
N ALA A 539 10.44 -25.29 21.66
CA ALA A 539 10.41 -25.75 23.04
C ALA A 539 10.28 -24.56 24.02
N VAL A 540 11.02 -23.47 23.78
CA VAL A 540 10.92 -22.24 24.56
C VAL A 540 9.51 -21.66 24.46
N MET A 541 8.94 -21.51 23.25
CA MET A 541 7.58 -21.01 23.08
C MET A 541 6.54 -21.89 23.81
N GLN A 542 6.64 -23.21 23.69
CA GLN A 542 5.77 -24.16 24.38
C GLN A 542 5.84 -23.98 25.91
N SER A 543 7.03 -23.78 26.48
CA SER A 543 7.18 -23.58 27.93
C SER A 543 6.41 -22.35 28.44
N TYR A 544 6.36 -21.27 27.67
CA TYR A 544 5.56 -20.09 27.99
C TYR A 544 4.07 -20.36 27.85
N LEU A 545 3.63 -21.04 26.78
CA LEU A 545 2.22 -21.42 26.61
C LEU A 545 1.73 -22.36 27.73
N ILE A 546 2.58 -23.27 28.21
CA ILE A 546 2.29 -24.14 29.36
C ILE A 546 2.14 -23.31 30.63
N LYS A 547 3.10 -22.42 30.90
CA LYS A 547 3.08 -21.54 32.07
C LYS A 547 1.83 -20.66 32.14
N LEU A 548 1.33 -20.21 30.99
CA LEU A 548 0.13 -19.37 30.86
C LEU A 548 -1.17 -20.19 30.78
N GLY A 549 -1.10 -21.52 30.86
CA GLY A 549 -2.24 -22.42 30.87
C GLY A 549 -2.90 -22.64 29.50
N TYR A 550 -2.23 -22.33 28.39
CA TYR A 550 -2.75 -22.54 27.03
C TYR A 550 -2.41 -23.91 26.46
N LEU A 551 -1.36 -24.58 26.95
CA LEU A 551 -0.86 -25.86 26.44
C LEU A 551 -0.66 -26.86 27.59
N ASP A 552 -1.17 -28.09 27.42
CA ASP A 552 -1.19 -29.15 28.46
C ASP A 552 -0.38 -30.39 28.05
N ILE A 553 0.73 -30.17 27.34
CA ILE A 553 1.70 -31.20 26.95
C ILE A 553 3.09 -30.74 27.36
N SER A 554 4.07 -31.66 27.39
CA SER A 554 5.47 -31.28 27.63
C SER A 554 6.02 -30.45 26.45
N ALA A 555 6.90 -29.49 26.77
CA ALA A 555 7.64 -28.72 25.78
C ALA A 555 8.66 -29.63 25.07
N ASN A 556 8.25 -30.24 23.98
CA ASN A 556 9.02 -31.24 23.23
C ASN A 556 9.77 -30.67 22.03
N GLY A 557 9.61 -29.38 21.73
CA GLY A 557 10.26 -28.74 20.58
C GLY A 557 9.62 -29.07 19.23
N GLU A 558 8.42 -29.64 19.21
CA GLU A 558 7.67 -29.97 17.99
C GLU A 558 6.40 -29.12 17.87
N PHE A 559 6.28 -28.33 16.81
CA PHE A 559 5.10 -27.49 16.60
C PHE A 559 4.01 -28.31 15.89
N GLY A 560 3.33 -29.15 16.68
CA GLY A 560 2.20 -29.97 16.25
C GLY A 560 0.84 -29.27 16.33
N THR A 561 -0.22 -30.04 16.10
CA THR A 561 -1.62 -29.55 16.11
C THR A 561 -2.04 -28.94 17.46
N GLU A 562 -1.61 -29.52 18.59
CA GLU A 562 -1.98 -29.00 19.91
C GLU A 562 -1.25 -27.68 20.23
N THR A 563 0.02 -27.54 19.83
CA THR A 563 0.77 -26.28 19.91
C THR A 563 0.11 -25.19 19.07
N GLU A 564 -0.33 -25.50 17.84
CA GLU A 564 -1.03 -24.56 16.96
C GLU A 564 -2.35 -24.06 17.57
N LYS A 565 -3.15 -24.98 18.14
CA LYS A 565 -4.41 -24.64 18.82
C LYS A 565 -4.19 -23.76 20.04
N ALA A 566 -3.19 -24.10 20.86
CA ALA A 566 -2.80 -23.33 22.03
C ALA A 566 -2.35 -21.91 21.64
N LEU A 567 -1.56 -21.79 20.58
CA LEU A 567 -1.08 -20.50 20.08
C LEU A 567 -2.23 -19.63 19.52
N LYS A 568 -3.13 -20.20 18.71
CA LYS A 568 -4.34 -19.50 18.23
C LYS A 568 -5.18 -18.97 19.39
N ARG A 569 -5.34 -19.78 20.44
CA ARG A 569 -6.05 -19.38 21.65
C ARG A 569 -5.32 -18.25 22.38
N PHE A 570 -4.01 -18.36 22.57
CA PHE A 570 -3.19 -17.31 23.16
C PHE A 570 -3.32 -15.98 22.39
N GLN A 571 -3.19 -16.02 21.06
CA GLN A 571 -3.33 -14.88 20.17
C GLN A 571 -4.70 -14.20 20.34
N SER A 572 -5.76 -14.99 20.29
CA SER A 572 -7.13 -14.50 20.44
C SER A 572 -7.37 -13.83 21.80
N VAL A 573 -6.91 -14.41 22.91
CA VAL A 573 -7.10 -13.82 24.25
C VAL A 573 -6.34 -12.50 24.40
N ASN A 574 -5.15 -12.43 23.80
CA ASN A 574 -4.28 -11.26 23.89
C ASN A 574 -4.54 -10.19 22.81
N GLY A 575 -5.65 -10.29 22.05
CA GLY A 575 -6.08 -9.25 21.12
C GLY A 575 -5.19 -9.10 19.90
N ILE A 576 -4.52 -10.17 19.47
CA ILE A 576 -3.70 -10.21 18.25
C ILE A 576 -4.26 -11.23 17.25
N SER A 577 -3.88 -11.13 15.97
CA SER A 577 -4.38 -12.00 14.89
C SER A 577 -4.20 -13.49 15.24
N SER A 578 -5.28 -14.27 15.21
CA SER A 578 -5.32 -15.70 15.59
C SER A 578 -5.01 -16.63 14.41
N ASP A 579 -3.90 -16.38 13.71
CA ASP A 579 -3.47 -17.13 12.53
C ASP A 579 -2.74 -18.45 12.86
N GLY A 580 -2.31 -18.64 14.11
CA GLY A 580 -1.52 -19.79 14.55
C GLY A 580 -0.05 -19.75 14.13
N VAL A 581 0.44 -18.56 13.77
CA VAL A 581 1.83 -18.29 13.43
C VAL A 581 2.47 -17.43 14.53
N ALA A 582 3.54 -17.95 15.12
CA ALA A 582 4.34 -17.24 16.12
C ALA A 582 5.37 -16.35 15.41
N GLY A 583 4.88 -15.22 14.86
CA GLY A 583 5.71 -14.12 14.38
C GLY A 583 6.13 -13.17 15.51
N THR A 584 6.84 -12.09 15.17
CA THR A 584 7.36 -11.12 16.14
C THR A 584 6.26 -10.46 17.00
N GLN A 585 5.06 -10.22 16.45
CA GLN A 585 3.92 -9.71 17.23
C GLN A 585 3.45 -10.72 18.28
N THR A 586 3.23 -11.98 17.87
CA THR A 586 2.78 -13.06 18.76
C THR A 586 3.79 -13.33 19.87
N LEU A 587 5.07 -13.48 19.51
CA LEU A 587 6.13 -13.77 20.46
C LEU A 587 6.48 -12.56 21.33
N GLY A 588 6.34 -11.34 20.79
CA GLY A 588 6.46 -10.09 21.53
C GLY A 588 5.48 -10.02 22.70
N VAL A 589 4.23 -10.44 22.48
CA VAL A 589 3.23 -10.52 23.55
C VAL A 589 3.49 -11.71 24.47
N LEU A 590 3.85 -12.88 23.92
CA LEU A 590 4.04 -14.11 24.69
C LEU A 590 5.17 -13.99 25.73
N TYR A 591 6.25 -13.31 25.35
CA TYR A 591 7.45 -13.13 26.17
C TYR A 591 7.52 -11.76 26.88
N GLY A 592 6.61 -10.83 26.54
CA GLY A 592 6.54 -9.49 27.10
C GLY A 592 5.93 -9.44 28.52
N ALA A 593 5.78 -8.24 29.08
CA ALA A 593 5.12 -8.08 30.37
C ALA A 593 3.60 -8.09 30.21
N SER A 594 2.96 -9.01 30.92
CA SER A 594 1.50 -9.19 31.01
C SER A 594 0.81 -9.90 29.83
N PRO A 595 1.33 -11.04 29.31
CA PRO A 595 0.47 -11.94 28.57
C PRO A 595 -0.71 -12.34 29.47
N LYS A 596 -1.93 -12.14 28.98
CA LYS A 596 -3.14 -12.59 29.67
C LYS A 596 -3.05 -14.09 29.85
N ASN A 597 -3.31 -14.57 31.06
CA ASN A 597 -3.38 -16.00 31.32
C ASN A 597 -4.67 -16.56 30.75
N ASN A 598 -4.65 -17.83 30.36
CA ASN A 598 -5.86 -18.53 29.96
C ASN A 598 -6.84 -18.73 31.15
N THR A 599 -6.38 -18.49 32.38
CA THR A 599 -7.14 -18.63 33.63
C THR A 599 -7.99 -17.41 34.00
N ASP A 600 -7.82 -16.28 33.29
CA ASP A 600 -8.48 -15.01 33.63
C ASP A 600 -9.77 -14.73 32.83
N LEU A 601 -10.13 -15.62 31.90
CA LEU A 601 -11.42 -15.57 31.19
C LEU A 601 -12.42 -16.46 31.92
N GLU A 602 -13.58 -15.89 32.23
CA GLU A 602 -14.67 -16.66 32.79
C GLU A 602 -15.06 -17.75 31.78
N VAL A 603 -15.10 -18.99 32.26
CA VAL A 603 -15.63 -20.13 31.52
C VAL A 603 -17.04 -20.40 32.01
N LEU A 604 -17.92 -20.77 31.09
CA LEU A 604 -19.23 -21.27 31.46
C LEU A 604 -19.08 -22.71 31.95
N ASP A 605 -19.67 -22.99 33.11
CA ASP A 605 -19.81 -24.35 33.65
C ASP A 605 -20.78 -25.21 32.82
N ARG A 606 -21.53 -24.60 31.90
CA ARG A 606 -22.54 -25.23 31.04
C ARG A 606 -22.76 -24.46 29.74
N THR A 607 -23.18 -25.13 28.68
CA THR A 607 -23.63 -24.47 27.44
C THR A 607 -25.02 -23.86 27.64
N LEU A 608 -25.16 -22.55 27.45
CA LEU A 608 -26.41 -21.82 27.65
C LEU A 608 -27.34 -21.92 26.43
N LYS A 609 -28.61 -22.25 26.68
CA LYS A 609 -29.64 -22.43 25.64
C LYS A 609 -31.02 -22.04 26.16
N VAL A 610 -32.01 -22.05 25.26
CA VAL A 610 -33.39 -21.66 25.57
C VAL A 610 -33.95 -22.41 26.78
N GLY A 611 -34.51 -21.67 27.73
CA GLY A 611 -35.08 -22.20 28.97
C GLY A 611 -34.13 -22.17 30.18
N MET A 612 -32.85 -21.89 29.99
CA MET A 612 -31.91 -21.71 31.10
C MET A 612 -32.03 -20.34 31.75
N ASN A 613 -31.68 -20.25 33.03
CA ASN A 613 -31.62 -19.01 33.78
C ASN A 613 -30.41 -19.00 34.74
N GLY A 614 -29.91 -17.81 35.09
CA GLY A 614 -28.77 -17.64 35.99
C GLY A 614 -27.97 -16.35 35.75
N ASP A 615 -26.97 -16.11 36.60
CA ASP A 615 -26.07 -14.96 36.45
C ASP A 615 -25.14 -15.12 35.23
N ASP A 616 -24.78 -16.35 34.86
CA ASP A 616 -24.11 -16.69 33.59
C ASP A 616 -24.91 -16.23 32.36
N VAL A 617 -26.23 -16.39 32.40
CA VAL A 617 -27.15 -15.87 31.38
C VAL A 617 -27.19 -14.34 31.39
N LYS A 618 -27.18 -13.69 32.56
CA LYS A 618 -27.12 -12.22 32.64
C LYS A 618 -25.84 -11.68 32.02
N SER A 619 -24.69 -12.29 32.31
CA SER A 619 -23.41 -11.89 31.74
C SER A 619 -23.44 -11.97 30.21
N VAL A 620 -23.93 -13.08 29.65
CA VAL A 620 -24.10 -13.23 28.20
C VAL A 620 -25.05 -12.19 27.60
N GLN A 621 -26.21 -11.97 28.22
CA GLN A 621 -27.16 -10.95 27.79
C GLN A 621 -26.55 -9.55 27.83
N GLN A 622 -25.74 -9.24 28.85
CA GLN A 622 -25.05 -7.97 28.99
C GLN A 622 -24.03 -7.76 27.85
N TYR A 623 -23.17 -8.73 27.58
CA TYR A 623 -22.24 -8.65 26.44
C TYR A 623 -22.97 -8.49 25.10
N LEU A 624 -24.01 -9.30 24.85
CA LEU A 624 -24.81 -9.18 23.63
C LEU A 624 -25.50 -7.82 23.51
N LYS A 625 -25.87 -7.22 24.64
CA LYS A 625 -26.47 -5.88 24.68
C LYS A 625 -25.46 -4.79 24.38
N ASP A 626 -24.28 -4.85 25.00
CA ASP A 626 -23.20 -3.88 24.82
C ASP A 626 -22.61 -3.90 23.40
N LEU A 627 -22.64 -5.07 22.76
CA LEU A 627 -22.27 -5.25 21.36
C LEU A 627 -23.40 -4.90 20.37
N GLY A 628 -24.60 -4.60 20.87
CA GLY A 628 -25.75 -4.17 20.06
C GLY A 628 -26.55 -5.29 19.39
N TYR A 629 -26.37 -6.55 19.78
CA TYR A 629 -27.17 -7.69 19.29
C TYR A 629 -28.49 -7.85 20.06
N LEU A 630 -28.53 -7.43 21.33
CA LEU A 630 -29.70 -7.50 22.21
C LEU A 630 -30.21 -6.08 22.55
N ASP A 631 -31.53 -5.83 22.46
CA ASP A 631 -32.19 -4.58 22.92
C ASP A 631 -33.13 -4.78 24.11
N SER A 632 -33.43 -6.03 24.51
CA SER A 632 -34.30 -6.29 25.64
C SER A 632 -33.61 -6.02 26.99
N ILE A 633 -34.37 -6.15 28.07
CA ILE A 633 -33.81 -6.14 29.42
C ILE A 633 -32.88 -7.35 29.62
N VAL A 634 -31.86 -7.17 30.46
CA VAL A 634 -30.98 -8.25 30.96
C VAL A 634 -31.68 -8.82 32.18
N ASP A 635 -32.36 -9.95 32.00
CA ASP A 635 -33.25 -10.54 33.00
C ASP A 635 -32.74 -11.87 33.57
N GLY A 636 -31.64 -12.39 33.03
CA GLY A 636 -31.07 -13.67 33.41
C GLY A 636 -31.84 -14.86 32.87
N ASN A 637 -32.78 -14.68 31.93
CA ASN A 637 -33.53 -15.76 31.29
C ASN A 637 -33.10 -15.91 29.82
N TYR A 638 -32.61 -17.10 29.46
CA TYR A 638 -32.22 -17.39 28.09
C TYR A 638 -33.49 -17.71 27.28
N GLY A 639 -34.18 -16.67 26.83
CA GLY A 639 -35.35 -16.77 25.97
C GLY A 639 -35.02 -16.83 24.47
N ASN A 640 -36.06 -16.86 23.64
CA ASN A 640 -35.88 -16.82 22.18
C ASN A 640 -35.19 -15.53 21.70
N VAL A 641 -35.40 -14.40 22.39
CA VAL A 641 -34.73 -13.14 22.05
C VAL A 641 -33.22 -13.25 22.26
N THR A 642 -32.77 -13.86 23.37
CA THR A 642 -31.36 -14.15 23.64
C THR A 642 -30.78 -15.13 22.61
N LYS A 643 -31.52 -16.19 22.26
CA LYS A 643 -31.11 -17.13 21.22
C LYS A 643 -30.88 -16.44 19.87
N VAL A 644 -31.79 -15.56 19.47
CA VAL A 644 -31.67 -14.83 18.20
C VAL A 644 -30.46 -13.88 18.24
N ALA A 645 -30.25 -13.17 19.35
CA ALA A 645 -29.05 -12.33 19.52
C ALA A 645 -27.76 -13.17 19.43
N ALA A 646 -27.72 -14.35 20.04
CA ALA A 646 -26.61 -15.30 19.93
C ALA A 646 -26.37 -15.76 18.48
N ILE A 647 -27.42 -16.06 17.72
CA ILE A 647 -27.31 -16.41 16.28
C ILE A 647 -26.70 -15.26 15.48
N MET A 648 -27.16 -14.02 15.69
CA MET A 648 -26.61 -12.85 14.98
C MET A 648 -25.14 -12.64 15.31
N PHE A 649 -24.77 -12.75 16.59
CA PHE A 649 -23.41 -12.64 17.08
C PHE A 649 -22.50 -13.72 16.48
N GLN A 650 -22.88 -14.99 16.61
CA GLN A 650 -22.13 -16.12 16.07
C GLN A 650 -21.92 -15.99 14.55
N ALA A 651 -22.96 -15.54 13.83
CA ALA A 651 -22.88 -15.36 12.38
C ALA A 651 -21.94 -14.21 11.98
N ASN A 652 -21.91 -13.10 12.74
CA ASN A 652 -21.01 -11.98 12.50
C ASN A 652 -19.54 -12.32 12.82
N GLU A 653 -19.32 -13.18 13.81
CA GLU A 653 -17.98 -13.64 14.20
C GLU A 653 -17.47 -14.85 13.40
N GLY A 654 -18.30 -15.44 12.54
CA GLY A 654 -17.93 -16.64 11.78
C GLY A 654 -17.83 -17.91 12.63
N LEU A 655 -18.53 -17.95 13.77
CA LEU A 655 -18.61 -19.11 14.67
C LEU A 655 -19.59 -20.17 14.16
N TYR A 656 -19.62 -21.33 14.82
CA TYR A 656 -20.69 -22.29 14.62
C TYR A 656 -22.02 -21.68 15.10
N VAL A 657 -23.01 -21.59 14.20
CA VAL A 657 -24.25 -20.82 14.44
C VAL A 657 -25.40 -21.75 14.84
N ASP A 658 -25.53 -21.99 16.14
CA ASP A 658 -26.58 -22.82 16.75
C ASP A 658 -27.51 -22.03 17.69
N GLY A 659 -27.12 -20.81 18.06
CA GLY A 659 -27.81 -19.98 19.04
C GLY A 659 -27.65 -20.46 20.48
N GLU A 660 -26.71 -21.37 20.74
CA GLU A 660 -26.29 -21.79 22.08
C GLU A 660 -24.96 -21.12 22.44
N ILE A 661 -24.82 -20.60 23.66
CA ILE A 661 -23.58 -19.98 24.11
C ILE A 661 -22.79 -20.99 24.94
N GLY A 662 -21.88 -21.69 24.27
CA GLY A 662 -20.84 -22.50 24.91
C GLY A 662 -19.58 -21.68 25.17
N ASN A 663 -18.56 -22.34 25.72
CA ASN A 663 -17.28 -21.70 26.07
C ASN A 663 -16.56 -21.02 24.89
N GLN A 664 -16.76 -21.48 23.64
CA GLN A 664 -16.19 -20.81 22.47
C GLN A 664 -16.86 -19.46 22.23
N SER A 665 -18.19 -19.42 22.19
CA SER A 665 -18.95 -18.17 22.00
C SER A 665 -18.78 -17.23 23.20
N TYR A 666 -18.74 -17.74 24.44
CA TYR A 666 -18.57 -16.91 25.63
C TYR A 666 -17.21 -16.23 25.71
N LYS A 667 -16.15 -16.89 25.25
CA LYS A 667 -14.81 -16.28 25.18
C LYS A 667 -14.77 -15.14 24.16
N ILE A 668 -15.38 -15.33 22.98
CA ILE A 668 -15.43 -14.26 21.98
C ILE A 668 -16.30 -13.10 22.46
N LEU A 669 -17.41 -13.36 23.17
CA LEU A 669 -18.24 -12.30 23.78
C LEU A 669 -17.44 -11.41 24.75
N GLN A 670 -16.51 -12.00 25.51
CA GLN A 670 -15.66 -11.27 26.46
C GLN A 670 -14.55 -10.44 25.80
N THR A 671 -14.20 -10.73 24.54
CA THR A 671 -12.97 -10.16 23.92
C THR A 671 -13.20 -9.38 22.62
N THR A 672 -14.33 -9.56 21.93
CA THR A 672 -14.60 -8.89 20.65
C THR A 672 -15.08 -7.45 20.84
N ASP A 673 -14.68 -6.57 19.93
CA ASP A 673 -15.18 -5.20 19.79
C ASP A 673 -16.18 -5.05 18.62
N LYS A 674 -16.41 -6.10 17.83
CA LYS A 674 -17.28 -6.07 16.65
C LYS A 674 -18.75 -5.90 17.03
N LYS A 675 -19.24 -4.69 16.79
CA LYS A 675 -20.64 -4.33 17.00
C LYS A 675 -21.55 -4.97 15.95
N PHE A 676 -22.82 -5.09 16.30
CA PHE A 676 -23.89 -5.47 15.37
C PHE A 676 -23.88 -4.58 14.12
N ILE A 677 -23.93 -5.20 12.94
CA ILE A 677 -24.07 -4.54 11.65
C ILE A 677 -25.37 -4.94 10.97
N THR A 678 -25.98 -4.01 10.23
CA THR A 678 -27.13 -4.30 9.34
C THR A 678 -26.65 -4.91 8.04
N LEU A 679 -27.27 -5.99 7.57
CA LEU A 679 -26.91 -6.61 6.29
C LEU A 679 -27.64 -5.94 5.13
N LYS A 680 -26.93 -5.58 4.06
CA LYS A 680 -27.49 -4.93 2.88
C LYS A 680 -26.77 -5.37 1.60
N LYS A 681 -27.37 -5.06 0.45
CA LYS A 681 -26.81 -5.37 -0.87
C LYS A 681 -25.36 -4.88 -1.01
N GLY A 682 -24.50 -5.73 -1.57
CA GLY A 682 -23.06 -5.50 -1.76
C GLY A 682 -22.17 -6.07 -0.65
N MET A 683 -22.73 -6.51 0.49
CA MET A 683 -21.95 -7.14 1.55
C MET A 683 -21.59 -8.60 1.22
N LYS A 684 -20.35 -9.01 1.55
CA LYS A 684 -19.87 -10.40 1.39
C LYS A 684 -19.26 -10.94 2.68
N ASN A 685 -19.99 -11.75 3.45
CA ASN A 685 -19.51 -12.30 4.74
C ASN A 685 -20.32 -13.50 5.27
N SER A 686 -19.89 -14.07 6.40
CA SER A 686 -20.53 -15.21 7.08
C SER A 686 -21.94 -14.91 7.61
N ALA A 687 -22.23 -13.65 7.97
CA ALA A 687 -23.55 -13.24 8.42
C ALA A 687 -24.57 -13.26 7.29
N VAL A 688 -24.18 -12.79 6.09
CA VAL A 688 -24.98 -12.92 4.86
C VAL A 688 -25.24 -14.38 4.54
N LYS A 689 -24.21 -15.23 4.59
CA LYS A 689 -24.33 -16.67 4.33
C LYS A 689 -25.31 -17.34 5.29
N THR A 690 -25.29 -16.96 6.56
CA THR A 690 -26.21 -17.47 7.57
C THR A 690 -27.65 -17.02 7.29
N MET A 691 -27.86 -15.74 7.02
CA MET A 691 -29.18 -15.20 6.64
C MET A 691 -29.75 -15.93 5.41
N GLN A 692 -28.94 -16.13 4.37
CA GLN A 692 -29.33 -16.89 3.18
C GLN A 692 -29.77 -18.32 3.51
N LYS A 693 -29.06 -19.04 4.40
CA LYS A 693 -29.48 -20.39 4.83
C LYS A 693 -30.88 -20.40 5.46
N TYR A 694 -31.22 -19.39 6.26
CA TYR A 694 -32.57 -19.26 6.83
C TYR A 694 -33.61 -18.93 5.76
N LEU A 695 -33.30 -18.01 4.83
CA LEU A 695 -34.18 -17.70 3.71
C LEU A 695 -34.42 -18.91 2.80
N ILE A 696 -33.41 -19.74 2.56
CA ILE A 696 -33.52 -21.00 1.81
C ILE A 696 -34.42 -21.98 2.55
N LYS A 697 -34.18 -22.19 3.85
CA LYS A 697 -34.99 -23.08 4.70
C LYS A 697 -36.48 -22.68 4.68
N LEU A 698 -36.76 -21.39 4.59
CA LEU A 698 -38.11 -20.84 4.54
C LEU A 698 -38.67 -20.71 3.11
N GLY A 699 -37.94 -21.12 2.08
CA GLY A 699 -38.41 -21.13 0.68
C GLY A 699 -38.43 -19.75 -0.01
N TYR A 700 -37.76 -18.75 0.54
CA TYR A 700 -37.63 -17.42 -0.07
C TYR A 700 -36.45 -17.35 -1.06
N LEU A 701 -35.44 -18.23 -0.91
CA LEU A 701 -34.25 -18.28 -1.74
C LEU A 701 -34.01 -19.72 -2.24
N ASN A 702 -33.67 -19.89 -3.52
CA ASN A 702 -33.56 -21.20 -4.18
C ASN A 702 -32.12 -21.59 -4.53
N GLU A 703 -31.16 -20.69 -4.34
CA GLU A 703 -29.75 -20.88 -4.66
C GLU A 703 -28.95 -21.29 -3.41
N SER A 704 -27.67 -21.65 -3.59
CA SER A 704 -26.75 -21.91 -2.49
C SER A 704 -26.49 -20.64 -1.67
N ALA A 705 -26.41 -20.76 -0.35
CA ALA A 705 -25.89 -19.68 0.51
C ALA A 705 -24.39 -19.48 0.25
N ASP A 706 -24.04 -18.52 -0.59
CA ASP A 706 -22.68 -18.18 -1.00
C ASP A 706 -22.02 -17.12 -0.12
N GLY A 707 -22.81 -16.37 0.64
CA GLY A 707 -22.36 -15.25 1.47
C GLY A 707 -22.31 -13.90 0.73
N ASP A 708 -22.80 -13.81 -0.51
CA ASP A 708 -22.88 -12.57 -1.29
C ASP A 708 -24.30 -11.99 -1.26
N PHE A 709 -24.44 -10.77 -0.74
CA PHE A 709 -25.72 -10.08 -0.71
C PHE A 709 -25.97 -9.39 -2.06
N GLY A 710 -26.31 -10.17 -3.07
CA GLY A 710 -26.73 -9.70 -4.39
C GLY A 710 -28.22 -9.35 -4.49
N THR A 711 -28.66 -8.99 -5.70
CA THR A 711 -30.05 -8.64 -6.03
C THR A 711 -31.03 -9.78 -5.70
N ILE A 712 -30.63 -11.03 -5.89
CA ILE A 712 -31.48 -12.21 -5.61
C ILE A 712 -31.76 -12.32 -4.10
N THR A 713 -30.72 -12.17 -3.27
CA THR A 713 -30.82 -12.14 -1.81
C THR A 713 -31.70 -10.97 -1.34
N GLU A 714 -31.54 -9.79 -1.94
CA GLU A 714 -32.37 -8.61 -1.61
C GLU A 714 -33.86 -8.85 -1.90
N ASN A 715 -34.19 -9.39 -3.08
CA ASN A 715 -35.57 -9.69 -3.45
C ASN A 715 -36.20 -10.76 -2.54
N ALA A 716 -35.45 -11.80 -2.20
CA ALA A 716 -35.87 -12.83 -1.25
C ALA A 716 -36.16 -12.21 0.13
N LEU A 717 -35.29 -11.32 0.60
CA LEU A 717 -35.45 -10.63 1.88
C LEU A 717 -36.67 -9.70 1.88
N ARG A 718 -36.88 -8.92 0.82
CA ARG A 718 -38.08 -8.07 0.67
C ARG A 718 -39.37 -8.88 0.69
N THR A 719 -39.37 -10.05 0.03
CA THR A 719 -40.52 -10.98 0.03
C THR A 719 -40.79 -11.50 1.45
N PHE A 720 -39.72 -11.88 2.17
CA PHE A 720 -39.81 -12.28 3.57
C PHE A 720 -40.38 -11.16 4.45
N GLN A 721 -39.91 -9.92 4.28
CA GLN A 721 -40.38 -8.74 5.00
C GLN A 721 -41.88 -8.50 4.75
N ILE A 722 -42.33 -8.55 3.49
CA ILE A 722 -43.75 -8.42 3.11
C ILE A 722 -44.62 -9.46 3.83
N LYS A 723 -44.24 -10.75 3.74
CA LYS A 723 -45.05 -11.83 4.33
C LYS A 723 -45.15 -11.70 5.84
N ASN A 724 -44.05 -11.33 6.49
CA ASN A 724 -43.98 -11.17 7.94
C ASN A 724 -44.52 -9.83 8.46
N GLY A 725 -44.93 -8.90 7.58
CA GLY A 725 -45.55 -7.64 7.97
C GLY A 725 -44.59 -6.67 8.65
N ILE A 726 -43.31 -6.70 8.27
CA ILE A 726 -42.26 -5.79 8.77
C ILE A 726 -41.83 -4.83 7.66
N THR A 727 -41.00 -3.83 7.99
CA THR A 727 -40.52 -2.81 7.04
C THR A 727 -39.88 -3.44 5.80
N VAL A 728 -40.32 -3.04 4.59
CA VAL A 728 -39.89 -3.61 3.31
C VAL A 728 -38.81 -2.75 2.66
N ASP A 729 -37.64 -2.72 3.27
CA ASP A 729 -36.49 -1.90 2.84
C ASP A 729 -35.38 -2.73 2.17
N GLY A 730 -35.47 -4.06 2.17
CA GLY A 730 -34.44 -4.94 1.63
C GLY A 730 -33.15 -4.98 2.46
N ILE A 731 -33.19 -4.46 3.69
CA ILE A 731 -32.08 -4.43 4.63
C ILE A 731 -32.38 -5.39 5.78
N ALA A 732 -31.43 -6.27 6.11
CA ALA A 732 -31.56 -7.16 7.26
C ALA A 732 -31.13 -6.42 8.53
N GLY A 733 -32.00 -5.51 8.99
CA GLY A 733 -31.89 -4.86 10.28
C GLY A 733 -32.29 -5.77 11.43
N ARG A 734 -32.21 -5.26 12.67
CA ARG A 734 -32.49 -6.02 13.89
C ARG A 734 -33.89 -6.64 13.88
N GLU A 735 -34.91 -5.88 13.46
CA GLU A 735 -36.29 -6.36 13.34
C GLU A 735 -36.40 -7.52 12.33
N THR A 736 -35.76 -7.39 11.16
CA THR A 736 -35.79 -8.43 10.12
C THR A 736 -35.09 -9.70 10.58
N LEU A 737 -33.89 -9.59 11.17
CA LEU A 737 -33.14 -10.75 11.64
C LEU A 737 -33.79 -11.40 12.88
N LYS A 738 -34.43 -10.62 13.75
CA LYS A 738 -35.24 -11.13 14.87
C LYS A 738 -36.39 -12.00 14.39
N THR A 739 -37.10 -11.54 13.38
CA THR A 739 -38.20 -12.29 12.78
C THR A 739 -37.67 -13.53 12.06
N LEU A 740 -36.58 -13.39 11.29
CA LEU A 740 -36.01 -14.46 10.46
C LEU A 740 -35.47 -15.63 11.29
N TYR A 741 -34.77 -15.34 12.39
CA TYR A 741 -34.17 -16.34 13.26
C TYR A 741 -35.08 -16.76 14.43
N GLY A 742 -36.24 -16.10 14.58
CA GLY A 742 -37.18 -16.31 15.66
C GLY A 742 -37.98 -17.62 15.55
N THR A 743 -38.98 -17.77 16.44
CA THR A 743 -39.75 -19.02 16.57
C THR A 743 -40.85 -19.24 15.54
N SER A 744 -41.28 -18.19 14.85
CA SER A 744 -42.41 -18.28 13.91
C SER A 744 -42.25 -17.36 12.69
N PRO A 745 -41.09 -17.38 11.98
CA PRO A 745 -41.02 -16.76 10.67
C PRO A 745 -42.06 -17.41 9.76
N LYS A 746 -42.90 -16.61 9.10
CA LYS A 746 -43.79 -17.13 8.07
C LYS A 746 -42.92 -17.65 6.94
N ASP A 747 -43.05 -18.93 6.65
CA ASP A 747 -42.42 -19.54 5.49
C ASP A 747 -43.05 -18.97 4.21
N ASN A 748 -42.35 -19.13 3.10
CA ASN A 748 -42.90 -18.89 1.79
C ASN A 748 -43.74 -20.11 1.38
N SER A 749 -44.74 -20.46 2.21
CA SER A 749 -45.68 -21.56 1.95
C SER A 749 -46.30 -21.35 0.57
N TYR A 750 -45.75 -22.10 -0.39
CA TYR A 750 -46.11 -22.23 -1.80
C TYR A 750 -46.68 -20.97 -2.47
N VAL A 751 -45.84 -20.32 -3.29
CA VAL A 751 -46.31 -19.59 -4.49
C VAL A 751 -47.40 -20.44 -5.14
N ASP A 752 -48.62 -19.91 -5.26
CA ASP A 752 -49.71 -20.64 -5.89
C ASP A 752 -49.21 -21.11 -7.26
N LYS A 753 -49.37 -22.40 -7.57
CA LYS A 753 -49.13 -22.90 -8.91
C LYS A 753 -50.42 -22.85 -9.69
N LEU A 754 -50.33 -22.40 -10.93
CA LEU A 754 -51.38 -22.64 -11.89
C LEU A 754 -51.44 -24.13 -12.21
N ASN A 755 -52.65 -24.69 -12.14
CA ASN A 755 -52.94 -26.05 -12.56
C ASN A 755 -52.95 -26.20 -14.10
N ARG A 756 -52.86 -25.09 -14.84
CA ARG A 756 -52.83 -25.01 -16.31
C ARG A 756 -52.16 -23.73 -16.78
N THR A 757 -51.55 -23.73 -17.96
CA THR A 757 -51.05 -22.49 -18.60
C THR A 757 -52.23 -21.66 -19.11
N LEU A 758 -52.32 -20.39 -18.71
CA LEU A 758 -53.39 -19.48 -19.11
C LEU A 758 -53.06 -18.79 -20.43
N LYS A 759 -54.03 -18.81 -21.37
CA LYS A 759 -53.88 -18.27 -22.72
C LYS A 759 -55.21 -17.74 -23.27
N LEU A 760 -55.16 -17.12 -24.45
CA LEU A 760 -56.30 -16.48 -25.11
C LEU A 760 -57.54 -17.40 -25.16
N GLY A 761 -58.69 -16.87 -24.74
CA GLY A 761 -59.98 -17.56 -24.74
C GLY A 761 -60.31 -18.29 -23.43
N MET A 762 -59.37 -18.39 -22.49
CA MET A 762 -59.62 -19.00 -21.18
C MET A 762 -60.39 -18.05 -20.24
N SER A 763 -61.14 -18.63 -19.31
CA SER A 763 -61.80 -17.91 -18.21
C SER A 763 -61.72 -18.72 -16.90
N GLY A 764 -61.87 -18.04 -15.77
CA GLY A 764 -61.88 -18.66 -14.45
C GLY A 764 -61.27 -17.81 -13.32
N ASN A 765 -61.27 -18.36 -12.11
CA ASN A 765 -60.68 -17.70 -10.93
C ASN A 765 -59.16 -17.53 -11.05
N ASP A 766 -58.48 -18.47 -11.73
CA ASP A 766 -57.05 -18.37 -12.03
C ASP A 766 -56.73 -17.18 -12.95
N VAL A 767 -57.56 -16.95 -13.98
CA VAL A 767 -57.48 -15.76 -14.85
C VAL A 767 -57.76 -14.49 -14.04
N LYS A 768 -58.76 -14.52 -13.15
CA LYS A 768 -59.11 -13.40 -12.27
C LYS A 768 -57.93 -13.03 -11.35
N ASN A 769 -57.22 -14.02 -10.82
CA ASN A 769 -56.03 -13.81 -9.98
C ASN A 769 -54.88 -13.18 -10.77
N VAL A 770 -54.58 -13.67 -11.97
CA VAL A 770 -53.55 -13.07 -12.85
C VAL A 770 -53.89 -11.62 -13.19
N GLN A 771 -55.13 -11.33 -13.55
CA GLN A 771 -55.57 -9.96 -13.81
C GLN A 771 -55.48 -9.08 -12.56
N GLN A 772 -55.73 -9.65 -11.36
CA GLN A 772 -55.56 -8.93 -10.11
C GLN A 772 -54.08 -8.59 -9.83
N TYR A 773 -53.15 -9.49 -10.13
CA TYR A 773 -51.72 -9.19 -10.05
C TYR A 773 -51.32 -8.09 -11.04
N LEU A 774 -51.73 -8.20 -12.30
CA LEU A 774 -51.49 -7.17 -13.31
C LEU A 774 -52.08 -5.82 -12.88
N LYS A 775 -53.26 -5.81 -12.26
CA LYS A 775 -53.86 -4.60 -11.70
C LYS A 775 -53.01 -3.99 -10.59
N ASN A 776 -52.57 -4.79 -9.63
CA ASN A 776 -51.73 -4.32 -8.52
C ASN A 776 -50.38 -3.77 -8.99
N LEU A 777 -49.84 -4.32 -10.09
CA LEU A 777 -48.59 -3.88 -10.73
C LEU A 777 -48.78 -2.67 -11.69
N GLY A 778 -50.00 -2.16 -11.83
CA GLY A 778 -50.32 -0.98 -12.62
C GLY A 778 -50.50 -1.22 -14.12
N TYR A 779 -50.76 -2.45 -14.55
CA TYR A 779 -50.97 -2.81 -15.96
C TYR A 779 -52.45 -2.71 -16.41
N MET A 780 -53.42 -2.73 -15.48
CA MET A 780 -54.85 -2.66 -15.81
C MET A 780 -55.73 -2.19 -14.65
N ASP A 781 -56.94 -1.71 -14.96
CA ASP A 781 -57.88 -1.21 -13.95
C ASP A 781 -59.08 -2.14 -13.66
N VAL A 782 -59.45 -2.98 -14.64
CA VAL A 782 -60.65 -3.82 -14.59
C VAL A 782 -60.25 -5.29 -14.63
N VAL A 783 -60.83 -6.09 -13.72
CA VAL A 783 -60.63 -7.54 -13.61
C VAL A 783 -61.95 -8.23 -13.93
N ASP A 784 -62.02 -8.98 -15.03
CA ASP A 784 -63.27 -9.59 -15.54
C ASP A 784 -63.24 -11.13 -15.55
N GLY A 785 -62.11 -11.75 -15.24
CA GLY A 785 -61.92 -13.20 -15.26
C GLY A 785 -61.84 -13.81 -16.67
N GLN A 786 -61.69 -12.99 -17.71
CA GLN A 786 -61.58 -13.41 -19.11
C GLN A 786 -60.19 -13.12 -19.69
N TYR A 787 -59.53 -14.15 -20.20
CA TYR A 787 -58.22 -14.02 -20.83
C TYR A 787 -58.39 -13.64 -22.31
N GLY A 788 -58.86 -12.42 -22.55
CA GLY A 788 -59.02 -11.83 -23.89
C GLY A 788 -57.73 -11.24 -24.47
N ASN A 789 -57.83 -10.59 -25.64
CA ASN A 789 -56.69 -9.96 -26.32
C ASN A 789 -55.98 -8.92 -25.43
N LYS A 790 -56.73 -8.16 -24.63
CA LYS A 790 -56.17 -7.21 -23.66
C LYS A 790 -55.31 -7.91 -22.62
N THR A 791 -55.82 -8.97 -21.96
CA THR A 791 -55.05 -9.73 -20.95
C THR A 791 -53.80 -10.35 -21.56
N LYS A 792 -53.87 -10.90 -22.78
CA LYS A 792 -52.70 -11.42 -23.50
C LYS A 792 -51.65 -10.34 -23.76
N ALA A 793 -52.05 -9.17 -24.24
CA ALA A 793 -51.13 -8.07 -24.48
C ALA A 793 -50.45 -7.59 -23.18
N LEU A 794 -51.19 -7.49 -22.10
CA LEU A 794 -50.65 -7.13 -20.78
C LEU A 794 -49.69 -8.19 -20.23
N ALA A 795 -49.96 -9.47 -20.47
CA ALA A 795 -49.04 -10.56 -20.15
C ALA A 795 -47.71 -10.43 -20.92
N ILE A 796 -47.75 -10.13 -22.22
CA ILE A 796 -46.54 -9.85 -23.03
C ILE A 796 -45.76 -8.67 -22.44
N MET A 797 -46.46 -7.58 -22.08
CA MET A 797 -45.84 -6.40 -21.47
C MET A 797 -45.16 -6.75 -20.15
N PHE A 798 -45.86 -7.45 -19.26
CA PHE A 798 -45.33 -7.91 -17.98
C PHE A 798 -44.09 -8.80 -18.19
N GLN A 799 -44.20 -9.83 -19.03
CA GLN A 799 -43.10 -10.75 -19.29
C GLN A 799 -41.88 -10.01 -19.85
N ALA A 800 -42.06 -9.10 -20.81
CA ALA A 800 -40.94 -8.34 -21.36
C ALA A 800 -40.33 -7.34 -20.36
N ASN A 801 -41.13 -6.81 -19.43
CA ASN A 801 -40.67 -5.96 -18.34
C ASN A 801 -39.86 -6.74 -17.28
N GLU A 802 -40.23 -8.00 -17.03
CA GLU A 802 -39.54 -8.91 -16.10
C GLU A 802 -38.48 -9.79 -16.79
N GLU A 803 -38.16 -9.53 -18.06
CA GLU A 803 -37.16 -10.27 -18.85
C GLU A 803 -37.46 -11.77 -19.01
N LEU A 804 -38.75 -12.12 -19.01
CA LEU A 804 -39.26 -13.47 -19.27
C LEU A 804 -39.52 -13.67 -20.77
N ALA A 805 -39.75 -14.94 -21.16
CA ALA A 805 -40.29 -15.26 -22.47
C ALA A 805 -41.65 -14.57 -22.68
N ALA A 806 -41.68 -13.53 -23.51
CA ALA A 806 -42.85 -12.67 -23.72
C ALA A 806 -43.79 -13.24 -24.79
N ASP A 807 -44.38 -14.40 -24.53
CA ASP A 807 -45.31 -15.12 -25.41
C ASP A 807 -46.78 -14.77 -25.18
N GLY A 808 -47.09 -14.11 -24.07
CA GLY A 808 -48.45 -13.77 -23.65
C GLY A 808 -49.22 -14.94 -23.04
N GLU A 809 -48.55 -16.05 -22.74
CA GLU A 809 -49.10 -17.18 -21.98
C GLU A 809 -48.59 -17.13 -20.54
N ILE A 810 -49.49 -17.26 -19.56
CA ILE A 810 -49.10 -17.29 -18.14
C ILE A 810 -49.01 -18.74 -17.68
N GLY A 811 -47.79 -19.28 -17.72
CA GLY A 811 -47.41 -20.52 -17.05
C GLY A 811 -46.91 -20.28 -15.62
N ASN A 812 -46.47 -21.34 -14.95
CA ASN A 812 -45.99 -21.28 -13.57
C ASN A 812 -44.77 -20.36 -13.36
N VAL A 813 -43.94 -20.16 -14.39
CA VAL A 813 -42.80 -19.21 -14.33
C VAL A 813 -43.31 -17.77 -14.23
N SER A 814 -44.10 -17.32 -15.20
CA SER A 814 -44.70 -15.97 -15.18
C SER A 814 -45.56 -15.75 -13.94
N TYR A 815 -46.35 -16.75 -13.54
CA TYR A 815 -47.23 -16.66 -12.37
C TYR A 815 -46.46 -16.56 -11.05
N LYS A 816 -45.32 -17.24 -10.94
CA LYS A 816 -44.42 -17.08 -9.79
C LYS A 816 -43.85 -15.67 -9.73
N VAL A 817 -43.38 -15.14 -10.86
CA VAL A 817 -42.84 -13.77 -10.90
C VAL A 817 -43.92 -12.74 -10.57
N MET A 818 -45.15 -12.90 -11.09
CA MET A 818 -46.28 -12.01 -10.77
C MET A 818 -46.60 -11.92 -9.28
N GLN A 819 -46.42 -13.02 -8.54
CA GLN A 819 -46.65 -13.10 -7.10
C GLN A 819 -45.54 -12.44 -6.27
N LEU A 820 -44.35 -12.27 -6.85
CA LEU A 820 -43.12 -11.90 -6.13
C LEU A 820 -42.59 -10.52 -6.52
N THR A 821 -42.82 -10.07 -7.76
CA THR A 821 -42.27 -8.81 -8.25
C THR A 821 -43.04 -7.61 -7.69
N THR A 822 -42.30 -6.54 -7.41
CA THR A 822 -42.86 -5.22 -7.07
C THR A 822 -42.65 -4.21 -8.20
N LYS A 823 -42.04 -4.65 -9.31
CA LYS A 823 -41.71 -3.80 -10.46
C LYS A 823 -42.99 -3.37 -11.17
N LYS A 824 -43.33 -2.10 -11.01
CA LYS A 824 -44.50 -1.50 -11.67
C LYS A 824 -44.22 -1.28 -13.15
N PHE A 825 -45.29 -1.26 -13.94
CA PHE A 825 -45.20 -0.88 -15.35
C PHE A 825 -44.55 0.50 -15.50
N THR A 826 -43.53 0.58 -16.35
CA THR A 826 -42.89 1.84 -16.75
C THR A 826 -43.15 2.09 -18.22
N VAL A 827 -43.58 3.31 -18.56
CA VAL A 827 -43.90 3.69 -19.94
C VAL A 827 -42.65 3.59 -20.82
N LEU A 828 -42.81 3.10 -22.05
CA LEU A 828 -41.72 3.06 -23.01
C LEU A 828 -41.71 4.37 -23.81
N LYS A 829 -40.59 5.09 -23.76
CA LYS A 829 -40.40 6.39 -24.42
C LYS A 829 -38.95 6.55 -24.85
N LYS A 830 -38.68 7.58 -25.65
CA LYS A 830 -37.33 7.87 -26.15
C LYS A 830 -36.30 7.89 -25.01
N GLY A 831 -35.17 7.20 -25.21
CA GLY A 831 -34.08 7.05 -24.25
C GLY A 831 -34.18 5.84 -23.31
N VAL A 832 -35.31 5.13 -23.28
CA VAL A 832 -35.43 3.87 -22.54
C VAL A 832 -34.73 2.75 -23.32
N LYS A 833 -33.85 2.00 -22.66
CA LYS A 833 -33.26 0.76 -23.18
C LYS A 833 -33.74 -0.44 -22.35
N SER A 834 -34.42 -1.41 -22.98
CA SER A 834 -34.91 -2.61 -22.27
C SER A 834 -35.38 -3.73 -23.21
N ASN A 835 -35.54 -4.94 -22.66
CA ASN A 835 -36.20 -6.05 -23.36
C ASN A 835 -37.65 -5.74 -23.75
N ALA A 836 -38.35 -4.89 -22.98
CA ALA A 836 -39.69 -4.41 -23.34
C ALA A 836 -39.69 -3.55 -24.60
N VAL A 837 -38.67 -2.69 -24.78
CA VAL A 837 -38.48 -1.92 -26.01
C VAL A 837 -38.20 -2.86 -27.19
N LYS A 838 -37.31 -3.84 -27.00
CA LYS A 838 -36.96 -4.82 -28.04
C LYS A 838 -38.18 -5.61 -28.50
N LYS A 839 -39.03 -6.02 -27.55
CA LYS A 839 -40.28 -6.72 -27.84
C LYS A 839 -41.26 -5.85 -28.63
N MET A 840 -41.44 -4.60 -28.23
CA MET A 840 -42.30 -3.63 -28.94
C MET A 840 -41.80 -3.39 -30.37
N GLN A 841 -40.49 -3.16 -30.54
CA GLN A 841 -39.87 -2.98 -31.86
C GLN A 841 -40.12 -4.18 -32.77
N THR A 842 -40.03 -5.41 -32.25
CA THR A 842 -40.31 -6.63 -33.03
C THR A 842 -41.73 -6.62 -33.63
N TYR A 843 -42.73 -6.13 -32.89
CA TYR A 843 -44.10 -5.99 -33.40
C TYR A 843 -44.24 -4.85 -34.41
N LEU A 844 -43.61 -3.70 -34.16
CA LEU A 844 -43.60 -2.59 -35.11
C LEU A 844 -42.95 -2.99 -36.44
N ILE A 845 -41.89 -3.80 -36.39
CA ILE A 845 -41.22 -4.36 -37.59
C ILE A 845 -42.17 -5.30 -38.32
N LYS A 846 -42.76 -6.26 -37.61
CA LYS A 846 -43.70 -7.23 -38.19
C LYS A 846 -44.88 -6.56 -38.92
N LEU A 847 -45.34 -5.42 -38.42
CA LEU A 847 -46.46 -4.66 -38.98
C LEU A 847 -46.02 -3.59 -40.01
N GLY A 848 -44.73 -3.47 -40.32
CA GLY A 848 -44.21 -2.52 -41.31
C GLY A 848 -44.15 -1.06 -40.84
N TYR A 849 -44.22 -0.81 -39.54
CA TYR A 849 -44.06 0.53 -38.94
C TYR A 849 -42.60 0.89 -38.68
N LEU A 850 -41.75 -0.12 -38.48
CA LEU A 850 -40.33 0.05 -38.21
C LEU A 850 -39.50 -0.78 -39.21
N ASN A 851 -38.70 -0.13 -40.04
CA ASN A 851 -37.88 -0.79 -41.07
C ASN A 851 -36.44 -1.06 -40.60
N SER A 852 -36.26 -1.30 -39.30
CA SER A 852 -34.95 -1.55 -38.65
C SER A 852 -34.97 -2.89 -37.90
N TYR A 853 -33.90 -3.23 -37.19
CA TYR A 853 -33.85 -4.36 -36.27
C TYR A 853 -34.30 -3.97 -34.86
N ALA A 854 -34.70 -4.96 -34.06
CA ALA A 854 -35.08 -4.75 -32.66
C ALA A 854 -33.82 -4.79 -31.78
N ASP A 855 -33.27 -3.63 -31.45
CA ASP A 855 -32.06 -3.46 -30.63
C ASP A 855 -32.36 -3.30 -29.14
N GLY A 856 -33.60 -2.99 -28.78
CA GLY A 856 -33.98 -2.69 -27.40
C GLY A 856 -33.71 -1.26 -26.97
N ASP A 857 -33.29 -0.38 -27.88
CA ASP A 857 -33.06 1.05 -27.63
C ASP A 857 -34.19 1.88 -28.23
N PHE A 858 -34.93 2.61 -27.39
CA PHE A 858 -36.03 3.45 -27.85
C PHE A 858 -35.44 4.76 -28.39
N GLY A 859 -34.90 4.71 -29.60
CA GLY A 859 -34.36 5.86 -30.30
C GLY A 859 -35.41 6.67 -31.09
N SER A 860 -34.95 7.70 -31.81
CA SER A 860 -35.81 8.55 -32.64
C SER A 860 -36.59 7.78 -33.72
N VAL A 861 -36.00 6.72 -34.29
CA VAL A 861 -36.66 5.90 -35.32
C VAL A 861 -37.82 5.09 -34.72
N THR A 862 -37.63 4.55 -33.51
CA THR A 862 -38.70 3.86 -32.77
C THR A 862 -39.80 4.83 -32.38
N GLU A 863 -39.48 6.05 -31.95
CA GLU A 863 -40.48 7.09 -31.66
C GLU A 863 -41.35 7.43 -32.88
N ILE A 864 -40.74 7.59 -34.06
CA ILE A 864 -41.47 7.84 -35.31
C ILE A 864 -42.39 6.66 -35.66
N ALA A 865 -41.89 5.43 -35.53
CA ALA A 865 -42.68 4.23 -35.76
C ALA A 865 -43.89 4.14 -34.81
N VAL A 866 -43.68 4.47 -33.53
CA VAL A 866 -44.76 4.53 -32.51
C VAL A 866 -45.78 5.62 -32.86
N LYS A 867 -45.34 6.83 -33.25
CA LYS A 867 -46.27 7.91 -33.68
C LYS A 867 -47.07 7.53 -34.91
N LYS A 868 -46.43 6.89 -35.90
CA LYS A 868 -47.11 6.39 -37.11
C LYS A 868 -48.16 5.34 -36.75
N PHE A 869 -47.78 4.36 -35.92
CA PHE A 869 -48.70 3.34 -35.41
C PHE A 869 -49.88 3.93 -34.65
N GLN A 870 -49.62 4.88 -33.74
CA GLN A 870 -50.65 5.59 -32.97
C GLN A 870 -51.63 6.30 -33.90
N LYS A 871 -51.12 7.07 -34.88
CA LYS A 871 -51.93 7.82 -35.85
C LYS A 871 -52.85 6.92 -36.67
N GLU A 872 -52.31 5.82 -37.21
CA GLU A 872 -53.08 4.90 -38.07
C GLU A 872 -54.10 4.04 -37.30
N ASN A 873 -53.95 3.93 -35.98
CA ASN A 873 -54.87 3.18 -35.12
C ASN A 873 -55.75 4.07 -34.23
N GLY A 874 -55.83 5.38 -34.52
CA GLY A 874 -56.72 6.31 -33.82
C GLY A 874 -56.36 6.54 -32.35
N LEU A 875 -55.07 6.38 -31.99
CA LEU A 875 -54.56 6.65 -30.65
C LEU A 875 -54.03 8.07 -30.51
N TYR A 876 -53.90 8.56 -29.28
CA TYR A 876 -53.23 9.83 -29.00
C TYR A 876 -51.76 9.74 -29.45
N VAL A 877 -51.32 10.68 -30.29
CA VAL A 877 -50.03 10.63 -30.98
C VAL A 877 -48.97 11.40 -30.18
N ASP A 878 -48.47 10.79 -29.11
CA ASP A 878 -47.43 11.36 -28.24
C ASP A 878 -46.04 10.72 -28.45
N GLY A 879 -45.96 9.62 -29.21
CA GLY A 879 -44.71 8.86 -29.37
C GLY A 879 -44.29 8.07 -28.13
N ILE A 880 -45.14 8.00 -27.11
CA ILE A 880 -44.95 7.22 -25.90
C ILE A 880 -45.76 5.93 -26.03
N ALA A 881 -45.09 4.79 -25.92
CA ALA A 881 -45.76 3.51 -25.89
C ALA A 881 -46.22 3.19 -24.45
N GLY A 882 -47.32 3.81 -24.07
CA GLY A 882 -48.07 3.50 -22.84
C GLY A 882 -48.95 2.26 -22.98
N ILE A 883 -49.73 1.95 -21.93
CA ILE A 883 -50.59 0.74 -21.88
C ILE A 883 -51.50 0.65 -23.11
N GLN A 884 -52.19 1.73 -23.48
CA GLN A 884 -53.13 1.71 -24.60
C GLN A 884 -52.42 1.42 -25.93
N THR A 885 -51.27 2.06 -26.18
CA THR A 885 -50.49 1.84 -27.40
C THR A 885 -49.97 0.40 -27.49
N LEU A 886 -49.42 -0.13 -26.40
CA LEU A 886 -48.89 -1.49 -26.37
C LEU A 886 -49.99 -2.56 -26.46
N VAL A 887 -51.14 -2.34 -25.82
CA VAL A 887 -52.31 -3.22 -25.94
C VAL A 887 -52.80 -3.27 -27.39
N THR A 888 -52.94 -2.11 -28.05
CA THR A 888 -53.35 -2.06 -29.46
C THR A 888 -52.31 -2.72 -30.36
N LEU A 889 -51.01 -2.51 -30.10
CA LEU A 889 -49.93 -3.08 -30.90
C LEU A 889 -49.86 -4.60 -30.80
N TYR A 890 -49.92 -5.17 -29.60
CA TYR A 890 -49.80 -6.61 -29.39
C TYR A 890 -51.08 -7.40 -29.70
N SER A 891 -52.19 -6.70 -29.96
CA SER A 891 -53.44 -7.31 -30.41
C SER A 891 -53.57 -7.43 -31.93
N LYS A 892 -52.62 -6.87 -32.70
CA LYS A 892 -52.51 -6.99 -34.16
C LYS A 892 -51.55 -8.13 -34.50
#